data_AF-A0A1J1LJK2-F1
#
_entry.id   AF-A0A1J1LJK2-F1
#
_cell.length_a   1.000
_cell.length_b   1.000
_cell.length_c   1.000
_cell.angle_alpha   90.00
_cell.angle_beta   90.00
_cell.angle_gamma   90.00
#
_symmetry.space_group_name_H-M   'P 1'
#
loop_
_entity.id
_entity.type
_entity.pdbx_description
1 polymer ?
#
loop_
_entity_poly.entity_id
_entity_poly.type
_entity_poly.pdbx_seq_one_letter_code
_entity_poly.pdbx_strand_id
1 'polypeptide(L)'
;MNAIVSPFYLKVQRVEQVCLFQLSWGEGQNLGVTLPYPERLTQLYQEWQYIYLSFYQKALRGRVEATGKLTQSQTDWHAKLVQAEAKLLYEFHRWLRHEELYEIRATLAKATSKQNLETLPRGVGLDIDVFLTTDPIDVARLPWEAWEIGTEFAATGKIRIVRQPINIRQVTTTPEHRPTRNKVRVLVILGDETGLNFQADKEAVRALAPIAEIQFVGWQPQQTVMEVKLAVVKAIQDQKGWDILLFAGHSNETELTGGELGIAPSVSLSLSELIQPLTVAKQRGLQFALFNSCNGLSLANTLIDLGLNQVAIMREPIHNQVAQEFLLRFIRSLTEYYDVHDALLSACQFLKLEKHLTYPSAYLIPSLFRHPKAPPFKLQAFSWKQRLKRWFPTKKELLALTTLCVIAWQTPIQNFLLERRILIQAIYRNLTHQIPTQSSPPILLILIDEKSILKAKISNPRPMDRSYLAEIINHLIKLNMQVIGIDYLLDRHQPQNDPILSQSLQNAVQNHQTWLIFGTSKNPTGGWFETLPELASPNWSLQGDLRILGYPPLYTTLLPLPDSRQQPLPFAYLLALAYQLNFQERESTPAPQLDSSVDWLSHLKAYLIDNTGTDYQRLFSSKARLQPITNWAYLLKQWWFHPLIDFSIPPKQVYQSLPAWQLFESPESTLKLSTPFVVLIAPGGYGEAGIATEGQDNFPLPMALNYWYSQETPRNYRQVLPGGEVHAYMTHHFIQQRFVIPIPDLLLILIAALFGKGATLSLATVRPQKIKYILVFVGLTGIYGLVSVQVYITGELLLPWVLPALMFWMYIFLTFVERKFYG
;
A
#
# COMPACT_ATOMS: atom_id res chain seq x y z
N MET A 1 -11.29 24.10 -9.52
CA MET A 1 -11.97 25.33 -9.07
C MET A 1 -13.45 25.11 -9.30
N ASN A 2 -14.23 24.95 -8.22
CA ASN A 2 -15.68 24.86 -8.34
C ASN A 2 -16.17 26.30 -8.55
N ALA A 3 -16.86 26.58 -9.66
CA ALA A 3 -17.53 27.86 -9.82
C ALA A 3 -18.58 27.98 -8.72
N ILE A 4 -18.32 28.85 -7.75
CA ILE A 4 -19.23 29.16 -6.65
C ILE A 4 -20.13 30.27 -7.20
N VAL A 5 -21.43 29.98 -7.36
CA VAL A 5 -22.41 31.04 -7.58
C VAL A 5 -22.34 31.97 -6.38
N SER A 6 -22.12 33.28 -6.62
CA SER A 6 -22.00 34.26 -5.55
C SER A 6 -23.27 34.23 -4.67
N PRO A 7 -23.15 34.20 -3.33
CA PRO A 7 -24.31 34.23 -2.45
C PRO A 7 -25.05 35.56 -2.58
N PHE A 8 -26.37 35.51 -2.41
CA PHE A 8 -27.21 36.71 -2.32
C PHE A 8 -27.40 37.07 -0.85
N TYR A 9 -27.41 38.36 -0.54
CA TYR A 9 -27.66 38.89 0.79
C TYR A 9 -28.87 39.79 0.74
N LEU A 10 -29.93 39.43 1.45
CA LEU A 10 -31.15 40.21 1.56
C LEU A 10 -31.28 40.77 2.96
N LYS A 11 -31.23 42.09 3.09
CA LYS A 11 -31.49 42.80 4.34
C LYS A 11 -32.91 43.35 4.32
N VAL A 12 -33.70 43.07 5.35
CA VAL A 12 -35.06 43.57 5.53
C VAL A 12 -35.12 44.34 6.84
N GLN A 13 -35.27 45.67 6.77
CA GLN A 13 -35.32 46.52 7.96
C GLN A 13 -36.66 47.25 8.01
N ARG A 14 -37.40 47.08 9.10
CA ARG A 14 -38.59 47.87 9.37
C ARG A 14 -38.20 49.13 10.14
N VAL A 15 -38.53 50.29 9.59
CA VAL A 15 -38.42 51.59 10.23
C VAL A 15 -39.82 52.18 10.23
N GLU A 16 -40.41 52.36 11.42
CA GLU A 16 -41.80 52.80 11.58
C GLU A 16 -42.80 51.90 10.81
N GLN A 17 -43.43 52.45 9.77
CA GLN A 17 -44.46 51.79 8.94
C GLN A 17 -43.95 51.35 7.57
N VAL A 18 -42.64 51.42 7.33
CA VAL A 18 -42.04 50.98 6.07
C VAL A 18 -40.98 49.91 6.31
N CYS A 19 -40.86 49.00 5.35
CA CYS A 19 -39.80 48.00 5.29
C CYS A 19 -38.88 48.29 4.10
N LEU A 20 -37.60 48.49 4.40
CA LEU A 20 -36.52 48.55 3.42
C LEU A 20 -36.03 47.14 3.12
N PHE A 21 -36.12 46.74 1.86
CA PHE A 21 -35.53 45.53 1.30
C PHE A 21 -34.28 45.90 0.52
N GLN A 22 -33.14 45.35 0.91
CA GLN A 22 -31.87 45.58 0.23
C GLN A 22 -31.25 44.24 -0.15
N LEU A 23 -31.28 43.91 -1.45
CA LEU A 23 -30.60 42.75 -2.01
C LEU A 23 -29.19 43.18 -2.44
N SER A 24 -28.16 42.38 -2.14
CA SER A 24 -26.80 42.58 -2.63
C SER A 24 -26.13 41.26 -3.01
N TRP A 25 -25.24 41.30 -4.01
CA TRP A 25 -24.49 40.14 -4.49
C TRP A 25 -23.21 40.60 -5.23
N GLY A 26 -22.34 39.64 -5.56
CA GLY A 26 -21.15 39.87 -6.40
C GLY A 26 -20.16 40.89 -5.83
N GLU A 27 -19.62 41.75 -6.70
CA GLU A 27 -18.60 42.76 -6.42
C GLU A 27 -19.22 44.17 -6.28
N GLY A 28 -20.35 44.25 -5.56
CA GLY A 28 -20.99 45.52 -5.22
C GLY A 28 -22.36 45.76 -5.86
N GLN A 29 -22.93 44.78 -6.57
CA GLN A 29 -24.29 44.87 -7.07
C GLN A 29 -25.28 44.93 -5.90
N ASN A 30 -26.26 45.83 -6.00
CA ASN A 30 -27.34 45.95 -5.02
C ASN A 30 -28.65 46.44 -5.66
N LEU A 31 -29.76 46.10 -5.02
CA LEU A 31 -31.11 46.60 -5.29
C LEU A 31 -31.74 46.99 -3.95
N GLY A 32 -32.32 48.19 -3.88
CA GLY A 32 -32.99 48.71 -2.70
C GLY A 32 -34.42 49.09 -3.02
N VAL A 33 -35.37 48.63 -2.21
CA VAL A 33 -36.80 48.90 -2.37
C VAL A 33 -37.41 49.19 -1.01
N THR A 34 -38.29 50.19 -0.92
CA THR A 34 -39.03 50.50 0.29
C THR A 34 -40.51 50.25 0.06
N LEU A 35 -41.15 49.52 0.98
CA LEU A 35 -42.56 49.14 0.91
C LEU A 35 -43.27 49.50 2.21
N PRO A 36 -44.58 49.78 2.21
CA PRO A 36 -45.34 49.83 3.45
C PRO A 36 -45.35 48.45 4.13
N TYR A 37 -45.14 48.42 5.45
CA TYR A 37 -45.30 47.22 6.25
C TYR A 37 -46.79 47.01 6.59
N PRO A 38 -47.39 45.87 6.28
CA PRO A 38 -48.78 45.62 6.63
C PRO A 38 -48.89 45.35 8.13
N GLU A 39 -49.40 46.30 8.93
CA GLU A 39 -49.58 46.12 10.38
C GLU A 39 -50.41 44.88 10.73
N ARG A 40 -51.39 44.56 9.88
CA ARG A 40 -52.21 43.35 9.99
C ARG A 40 -51.38 42.07 10.01
N LEU A 41 -50.20 42.06 9.38
CA LEU A 41 -49.31 40.90 9.34
C LEU A 41 -48.78 40.55 10.74
N THR A 42 -48.44 41.55 11.57
CA THR A 42 -48.05 41.31 12.97
C THR A 42 -49.21 40.70 13.77
N GLN A 43 -50.42 41.23 13.59
CA GLN A 43 -51.62 40.74 14.28
C GLN A 43 -51.96 39.30 13.87
N LEU A 44 -51.91 38.99 12.57
CA LEU A 44 -52.16 37.64 12.07
C LEU A 44 -51.10 36.64 12.52
N TYR A 45 -49.85 37.10 12.63
CA TYR A 45 -48.77 36.27 13.18
C TYR A 45 -49.03 35.94 14.66
N GLN A 46 -49.40 36.93 15.47
CA GLN A 46 -49.76 36.74 16.88
C GLN A 46 -51.00 35.84 17.06
N GLU A 47 -52.03 36.03 16.22
CA GLU A 47 -53.23 35.19 16.19
C GLU A 47 -52.87 33.74 15.85
N TRP A 48 -52.08 33.52 14.79
CA TRP A 48 -51.60 32.21 14.39
C TRP A 48 -50.77 31.56 15.50
N GLN A 49 -49.80 32.27 16.09
CA GLN A 49 -48.94 31.76 17.15
C GLN A 49 -49.77 31.33 18.37
N TYR A 50 -50.72 32.15 18.80
CA TYR A 50 -51.62 31.83 19.91
C TYR A 50 -52.45 30.58 19.63
N ILE A 51 -53.05 30.47 18.43
CA ILE A 51 -53.86 29.31 18.03
C ILE A 51 -52.98 28.06 17.90
N TYR A 52 -51.79 28.19 17.32
CA TYR A 52 -50.82 27.12 17.18
C TYR A 52 -50.42 26.57 18.56
N LEU A 53 -50.06 27.42 19.52
CA LEU A 53 -49.74 27.02 20.88
C LEU A 53 -50.96 26.41 21.59
N SER A 54 -52.16 26.91 21.29
CA SER A 54 -53.42 26.37 21.79
C SER A 54 -53.77 25.00 21.20
N PHE A 55 -53.35 24.70 19.96
CA PHE A 55 -53.53 23.38 19.37
C PHE A 55 -52.56 22.35 20.00
N TYR A 56 -51.31 22.75 20.25
CA TYR A 56 -50.24 21.88 20.76
C TYR A 56 -50.07 21.90 22.30
N GLN A 57 -51.11 22.31 23.07
CA GLN A 57 -51.11 22.62 24.52
C GLN A 57 -50.38 21.68 25.51
N LYS A 58 -49.99 20.45 25.12
CA LYS A 58 -49.30 19.47 25.97
C LYS A 58 -47.95 19.09 25.38
N ALA A 59 -46.95 18.77 26.21
CA ALA A 59 -45.64 18.26 25.78
C ALA A 59 -44.89 19.15 24.75
N LEU A 60 -44.94 20.47 24.93
CA LEU A 60 -44.13 21.43 24.17
C LEU A 60 -42.69 21.45 24.69
N ARG A 61 -41.70 21.58 23.80
CA ARG A 61 -40.26 21.66 24.15
C ARG A 61 -39.82 23.06 24.66
N GLY A 62 -40.65 23.77 25.44
CA GLY A 62 -40.41 25.13 25.97
C GLY A 62 -41.42 25.50 27.06
N ARG A 63 -41.13 26.48 27.93
CA ARG A 63 -42.06 26.88 29.01
C ARG A 63 -42.98 27.99 28.52
N VAL A 64 -44.29 27.73 28.53
CA VAL A 64 -45.33 28.75 28.29
C VAL A 64 -45.71 29.34 29.65
N GLU A 65 -45.63 30.66 29.82
CA GLU A 65 -46.17 31.31 31.02
C GLU A 65 -47.68 31.03 31.13
N ALA A 66 -48.14 30.67 32.33
CA ALA A 66 -49.48 30.16 32.54
C ALA A 66 -50.56 31.24 32.30
N THR A 67 -51.02 31.38 31.05
CA THR A 67 -52.30 32.03 30.76
C THR A 67 -53.42 31.14 31.29
N GLY A 68 -54.26 31.72 32.16
CA GLY A 68 -55.23 31.03 33.02
C GLY A 68 -56.13 30.02 32.32
N LYS A 69 -56.51 28.98 33.08
CA LYS A 69 -57.51 27.97 32.70
C LYS A 69 -58.83 28.66 32.35
N LEU A 70 -59.20 28.63 31.07
CA LEU A 70 -60.57 28.89 30.63
C LEU A 70 -61.19 27.59 30.09
N THR A 71 -62.46 27.43 30.43
CA THR A 71 -63.37 26.31 30.18
C THR A 71 -63.33 25.79 28.73
N GLN A 72 -63.30 24.47 28.59
CA GLN A 72 -63.42 23.76 27.30
C GLN A 72 -64.80 24.03 26.67
N SER A 73 -64.85 24.92 25.68
CA SER A 73 -65.84 24.82 24.62
C SER A 73 -65.33 23.81 23.57
N GLN A 74 -66.25 23.17 22.84
CA GLN A 74 -65.97 22.32 21.67
C GLN A 74 -65.40 23.15 20.50
N THR A 75 -64.25 23.80 20.72
CA THR A 75 -63.56 24.55 19.68
C THR A 75 -62.73 23.59 18.84
N ASP A 76 -63.03 23.52 17.54
CA ASP A 76 -62.17 22.86 16.55
C ASP A 76 -60.90 23.69 16.33
N TRP A 77 -59.90 23.43 17.17
CA TRP A 77 -58.59 24.07 17.09
C TRP A 77 -57.84 23.74 15.79
N HIS A 78 -58.11 22.58 15.19
CA HIS A 78 -57.50 22.20 13.91
C HIS A 78 -57.96 23.13 12.79
N ALA A 79 -59.29 23.27 12.62
CA ALA A 79 -59.84 24.16 11.60
C ALA A 79 -59.43 25.63 11.82
N LYS A 80 -59.39 26.09 13.08
CA LYS A 80 -58.90 27.42 13.42
C LYS A 80 -57.43 27.62 13.06
N LEU A 81 -56.58 26.63 13.31
CA LEU A 81 -55.15 26.71 12.99
C LEU A 81 -54.92 26.76 11.49
N VAL A 82 -55.60 25.90 10.72
CA VAL A 82 -55.54 25.93 9.24
C VAL A 82 -56.02 27.28 8.70
N GLN A 83 -57.09 27.84 9.27
CA GLN A 83 -57.59 29.15 8.86
C GLN A 83 -56.60 30.28 9.22
N ALA A 84 -56.01 30.26 10.40
CA ALA A 84 -55.04 31.24 10.84
C ALA A 84 -53.75 31.18 10.00
N GLU A 85 -53.26 29.98 9.70
CA GLU A 85 -52.14 29.74 8.78
C GLU A 85 -52.45 30.34 7.40
N ALA A 86 -53.62 30.02 6.84
CA ALA A 86 -54.01 30.52 5.52
C ALA A 86 -54.09 32.05 5.48
N LYS A 87 -54.67 32.69 6.49
CA LYS A 87 -54.73 34.16 6.60
C LYS A 87 -53.32 34.78 6.69
N LEU A 88 -52.47 34.22 7.55
CA LEU A 88 -51.10 34.69 7.74
C LEU A 88 -50.29 34.57 6.45
N LEU A 89 -50.28 33.39 5.82
CA LEU A 89 -49.53 33.15 4.59
C LEU A 89 -50.09 33.96 3.42
N TYR A 90 -51.41 34.15 3.34
CA TYR A 90 -52.01 35.01 2.33
C TYR A 90 -51.52 36.46 2.42
N GLU A 91 -51.61 37.10 3.59
CA GLU A 91 -51.12 38.49 3.74
C GLU A 91 -49.59 38.57 3.61
N PHE A 92 -48.85 37.55 4.07
CA PHE A 92 -47.40 37.48 3.91
C PHE A 92 -46.99 37.39 2.44
N HIS A 93 -47.60 36.48 1.67
CA HIS A 93 -47.35 36.34 0.24
C HIS A 93 -47.81 37.55 -0.55
N ARG A 94 -48.95 38.16 -0.20
CA ARG A 94 -49.43 39.40 -0.81
C ARG A 94 -48.42 40.53 -0.61
N TRP A 95 -47.89 40.68 0.59
CA TRP A 95 -46.85 41.66 0.89
C TRP A 95 -45.57 41.41 0.08
N LEU A 96 -45.12 40.16 0.00
CA LEU A 96 -43.89 39.82 -0.73
C LEU A 96 -44.05 39.80 -2.26
N ARG A 97 -45.29 39.76 -2.76
CA ARG A 97 -45.63 39.89 -4.19
C ARG A 97 -45.91 41.32 -4.64
N HIS A 98 -45.72 42.31 -3.76
CA HIS A 98 -45.89 43.71 -4.13
C HIS A 98 -45.03 44.09 -5.34
N GLU A 99 -45.51 45.03 -6.15
CA GLU A 99 -44.93 45.38 -7.45
C GLU A 99 -43.50 45.93 -7.35
N GLU A 100 -43.17 46.74 -6.34
CA GLU A 100 -41.80 47.28 -6.23
C GLU A 100 -40.78 46.18 -5.85
N LEU A 101 -41.22 45.04 -5.30
CA LEU A 101 -40.34 43.88 -5.06
C LEU A 101 -40.07 43.04 -6.32
N TYR A 102 -40.71 43.34 -7.45
CA TYR A 102 -40.59 42.55 -8.67
C TYR A 102 -39.13 42.34 -9.08
N GLU A 103 -38.32 43.41 -9.13
CA GLU A 103 -36.92 43.33 -9.57
C GLU A 103 -36.06 42.45 -8.64
N ILE A 104 -36.30 42.48 -7.33
CA ILE A 104 -35.61 41.61 -6.36
C ILE A 104 -35.98 40.15 -6.64
N ARG A 105 -37.27 39.83 -6.81
CA ARG A 105 -37.74 38.46 -7.08
C ARG A 105 -37.25 37.94 -8.42
N ALA A 106 -37.35 38.76 -9.47
CA ALA A 106 -36.88 38.44 -10.82
C ALA A 106 -35.37 38.21 -10.86
N THR A 107 -34.58 39.02 -10.14
CA THR A 107 -33.13 38.84 -10.03
C THR A 107 -32.77 37.49 -9.40
N LEU A 108 -33.41 37.14 -8.28
CA LEU A 108 -33.20 35.86 -7.60
C LEU A 108 -33.61 34.67 -8.49
N ALA A 109 -34.73 34.78 -9.21
CA ALA A 109 -35.17 33.73 -10.14
C ALA A 109 -34.27 33.60 -11.38
N LYS A 110 -33.78 34.70 -11.93
CA LYS A 110 -32.88 34.69 -13.09
C LYS A 110 -31.54 34.01 -12.74
N ALA A 111 -31.06 34.19 -11.51
CA ALA A 111 -29.82 33.55 -11.06
C ALA A 111 -29.86 32.01 -11.12
N THR A 112 -31.05 31.40 -11.03
CA THR A 112 -31.24 29.94 -11.09
C THR A 112 -31.58 29.40 -12.49
N SER A 113 -31.52 30.23 -13.54
CA SER A 113 -31.91 29.88 -14.92
C SER A 113 -30.82 29.18 -15.74
N LYS A 114 -31.22 28.35 -16.72
CA LYS A 114 -30.35 27.51 -17.58
C LYS A 114 -29.25 28.23 -18.36
N GLN A 115 -29.33 29.53 -18.61
CA GLN A 115 -28.23 30.26 -19.28
C GLN A 115 -26.95 30.33 -18.43
N ASN A 116 -27.05 30.24 -17.09
CA ASN A 116 -25.89 30.17 -16.19
C ASN A 116 -25.29 28.75 -16.07
N LEU A 117 -25.92 27.74 -16.67
CA LEU A 117 -25.50 26.32 -16.63
C LEU A 117 -24.34 26.03 -17.60
N GLU A 118 -24.21 26.80 -18.68
CA GLU A 118 -23.13 26.64 -19.68
C GLU A 118 -21.74 26.94 -19.10
N THR A 119 -21.68 27.75 -18.04
CA THR A 119 -20.45 28.08 -17.32
C THR A 119 -20.09 27.12 -16.18
N LEU A 120 -20.95 26.14 -15.87
CA LEU A 120 -20.77 25.21 -14.74
C LEU A 120 -20.40 23.79 -15.20
N PRO A 121 -19.58 23.04 -14.43
CA PRO A 121 -19.28 21.65 -14.72
C PRO A 121 -20.55 20.78 -14.75
N ARG A 122 -20.64 19.82 -15.69
CA ARG A 122 -21.77 18.89 -15.80
C ARG A 122 -22.04 18.19 -14.46
N GLY A 123 -23.28 18.30 -13.96
CA GLY A 123 -23.76 17.57 -12.77
C GLY A 123 -23.89 18.39 -11.48
N VAL A 124 -23.65 19.70 -11.50
CA VAL A 124 -23.88 20.60 -10.34
C VAL A 124 -25.26 21.27 -10.48
N GLY A 125 -26.12 21.14 -9.46
CA GLY A 125 -27.41 21.84 -9.40
C GLY A 125 -27.26 23.35 -9.21
N LEU A 126 -28.17 24.14 -9.80
CA LEU A 126 -28.20 25.61 -9.72
C LEU A 126 -28.92 26.11 -8.45
N ASP A 127 -28.53 25.58 -7.29
CA ASP A 127 -29.13 26.00 -6.03
C ASP A 127 -28.45 27.29 -5.54
N ILE A 128 -29.24 28.32 -5.25
CA ILE A 128 -28.74 29.57 -4.67
C ILE A 128 -29.19 29.70 -3.23
N ASP A 129 -28.30 30.26 -2.40
CA ASP A 129 -28.61 30.60 -1.02
C ASP A 129 -28.79 32.12 -0.89
N VAL A 130 -29.93 32.53 -0.33
CA VAL A 130 -30.24 33.93 0.01
C VAL A 130 -30.08 34.10 1.51
N PHE A 131 -29.02 34.81 1.91
CA PHE A 131 -28.74 35.14 3.30
C PHE A 131 -29.60 36.31 3.76
N LEU A 132 -30.64 35.98 4.53
CA LEU A 132 -31.59 36.91 5.07
C LEU A 132 -31.11 37.50 6.41
N THR A 133 -31.09 38.82 6.48
CA THR A 133 -30.91 39.61 7.70
C THR A 133 -32.17 40.43 7.95
N THR A 134 -32.77 40.33 9.13
CA THR A 134 -34.00 41.04 9.50
C THR A 134 -33.84 41.87 10.76
N ASP A 135 -34.50 43.03 10.82
CA ASP A 135 -34.52 43.93 11.97
C ASP A 135 -35.85 44.71 11.99
N PRO A 136 -36.67 44.73 13.06
CA PRO A 136 -36.49 44.11 14.38
C PRO A 136 -36.90 42.62 14.43
N ILE A 137 -36.85 42.01 15.63
CA ILE A 137 -37.11 40.58 15.87
C ILE A 137 -38.50 40.12 15.38
N ASP A 138 -39.51 40.99 15.39
CA ASP A 138 -40.86 40.66 14.90
C ASP A 138 -40.86 40.31 13.41
N VAL A 139 -40.02 40.98 12.62
CA VAL A 139 -39.83 40.65 11.19
C VAL A 139 -39.04 39.36 11.05
N ALA A 140 -38.10 39.09 11.97
CA ALA A 140 -37.34 37.84 12.00
C ALA A 140 -38.24 36.62 12.26
N ARG A 141 -39.31 36.78 13.04
CA ARG A 141 -40.25 35.70 13.38
C ARG A 141 -41.10 35.21 12.20
N LEU A 142 -41.28 36.03 11.17
CA LEU A 142 -42.08 35.69 9.99
C LEU A 142 -41.54 34.46 9.24
N PRO A 143 -42.41 33.69 8.56
CA PRO A 143 -42.05 32.43 7.92
C PRO A 143 -41.37 32.62 6.55
N TRP A 144 -40.17 33.22 6.55
CA TRP A 144 -39.43 33.53 5.34
C TRP A 144 -39.08 32.33 4.44
N GLU A 145 -38.98 31.13 4.99
CA GLU A 145 -38.75 29.89 4.22
C GLU A 145 -39.99 29.46 3.42
N ALA A 146 -41.17 30.04 3.73
CA ALA A 146 -42.39 29.88 2.94
C ALA A 146 -42.49 30.89 1.78
N TRP A 147 -41.43 31.67 1.51
CA TRP A 147 -41.42 32.61 0.39
C TRP A 147 -41.19 31.90 -0.95
N GLU A 148 -42.27 31.74 -1.72
CA GLU A 148 -42.27 30.98 -2.97
C GLU A 148 -41.83 31.81 -4.19
N ILE A 149 -40.57 32.26 -4.23
CA ILE A 149 -40.03 33.04 -5.37
C ILE A 149 -39.93 32.18 -6.63
N GLY A 150 -39.47 30.93 -6.50
CA GLY A 150 -39.14 30.09 -7.65
C GLY A 150 -40.34 29.68 -8.50
N THR A 151 -41.53 29.53 -7.90
CA THR A 151 -42.75 29.11 -8.59
C THR A 151 -43.32 30.21 -9.48
N GLU A 152 -43.16 31.49 -9.10
CA GLU A 152 -43.63 32.67 -9.86
C GLU A 152 -42.93 32.79 -11.23
N PHE A 153 -41.66 32.40 -11.31
CA PHE A 153 -40.80 32.61 -12.50
C PHE A 153 -40.37 31.32 -13.21
N ALA A 154 -40.97 30.17 -12.88
CA ALA A 154 -40.56 28.85 -13.39
C ALA A 154 -39.05 28.59 -13.26
N ALA A 155 -38.48 28.99 -12.12
CA ALA A 155 -37.05 28.85 -11.82
C ALA A 155 -36.57 27.39 -11.96
N THR A 156 -35.42 27.17 -12.60
CA THR A 156 -34.91 25.82 -12.86
C THR A 156 -34.07 25.22 -11.72
N GLY A 157 -33.61 26.06 -10.78
CA GLY A 157 -32.87 25.66 -9.57
C GLY A 157 -33.58 26.11 -8.28
N LYS A 158 -33.16 25.59 -7.12
CA LYS A 158 -33.78 25.94 -5.84
C LYS A 158 -33.27 27.28 -5.32
N ILE A 159 -34.18 28.12 -4.82
CA ILE A 159 -33.86 29.32 -4.05
C ILE A 159 -34.05 28.98 -2.57
N ARG A 160 -32.96 28.96 -1.80
CA ARG A 160 -32.99 28.55 -0.41
C ARG A 160 -32.75 29.75 0.51
N ILE A 161 -33.70 30.04 1.40
CA ILE A 161 -33.57 31.13 2.37
C ILE A 161 -32.79 30.63 3.58
N VAL A 162 -31.67 31.28 3.90
CA VAL A 162 -30.85 31.01 5.09
C VAL A 162 -30.70 32.29 5.90
N ARG A 163 -30.74 32.21 7.21
CA ARG A 163 -30.70 33.41 8.07
C ARG A 163 -29.27 33.73 8.53
N GLN A 164 -29.02 34.99 8.82
CA GLN A 164 -27.80 35.45 9.47
C GLN A 164 -28.11 36.62 10.41
N PRO A 165 -27.33 36.80 11.49
CA PRO A 165 -27.48 37.95 12.37
C PRO A 165 -27.07 39.24 11.65
N ILE A 166 -27.55 40.38 12.17
CA ILE A 166 -27.19 41.72 11.68
C ILE A 166 -25.70 42.03 11.87
N ASN A 167 -25.11 41.51 12.95
CA ASN A 167 -23.70 41.67 13.29
C ASN A 167 -23.03 40.29 13.32
N ILE A 168 -21.87 40.17 12.67
CA ILE A 168 -20.99 39.01 12.73
C ILE A 168 -19.59 39.50 13.07
N ARG A 169 -19.16 39.27 14.31
CA ARG A 169 -17.89 39.78 14.85
C ARG A 169 -16.76 38.78 14.73
N GLN A 170 -17.06 37.49 14.79
CA GLN A 170 -16.05 36.42 14.80
C GLN A 170 -15.90 35.77 13.43
N VAL A 171 -14.66 35.37 13.11
CA VAL A 171 -14.37 34.60 11.90
C VAL A 171 -14.81 33.14 12.09
N THR A 172 -15.43 32.57 11.07
CA THR A 172 -15.74 31.13 10.97
C THR A 172 -14.46 30.28 10.92
N THR A 173 -14.48 29.11 11.54
CA THR A 173 -13.36 28.17 11.44
C THR A 173 -13.43 27.40 10.12
N THR A 174 -12.39 27.55 9.29
CA THR A 174 -12.25 26.80 8.04
C THR A 174 -11.76 25.36 8.30
N PRO A 175 -12.15 24.38 7.44
CA PRO A 175 -11.83 22.97 7.61
C PRO A 175 -10.33 22.60 7.58
N GLU A 176 -9.43 23.55 7.37
CA GLU A 176 -7.97 23.33 7.37
C GLU A 176 -7.42 22.92 8.75
N HIS A 177 -8.14 23.25 9.83
CA HIS A 177 -7.80 22.86 11.19
C HIS A 177 -8.49 21.57 11.65
N ARG A 178 -8.97 20.72 10.73
CA ARG A 178 -9.58 19.45 11.10
C ARG A 178 -8.49 18.49 11.61
N PRO A 179 -8.54 18.02 12.87
CA PRO A 179 -7.75 16.87 13.27
C PRO A 179 -8.11 15.70 12.35
N THR A 180 -7.11 14.99 11.85
CA THR A 180 -7.28 13.88 10.91
C THR A 180 -8.02 12.71 11.59
N ARG A 181 -9.35 12.76 11.62
CA ARG A 181 -10.22 11.75 12.24
C ARG A 181 -10.92 10.91 11.17
N ASN A 182 -11.07 9.61 11.45
CA ASN A 182 -11.65 8.63 10.53
C ASN A 182 -13.19 8.63 10.50
N LYS A 183 -13.86 9.16 11.53
CA LYS A 183 -15.32 9.24 11.65
C LYS A 183 -15.75 10.62 12.15
N VAL A 184 -16.92 11.08 11.71
CA VAL A 184 -17.59 12.27 12.23
C VAL A 184 -18.00 12.02 13.69
N ARG A 185 -17.86 13.01 14.57
CA ARG A 185 -18.32 12.91 15.97
C ARG A 185 -19.56 13.76 16.20
N VAL A 186 -20.57 13.16 16.82
CA VAL A 186 -21.87 13.78 17.15
C VAL A 186 -22.06 13.75 18.65
N LEU A 187 -22.18 14.94 19.26
CA LEU A 187 -22.61 15.09 20.65
C LEU A 187 -24.12 15.30 20.67
N VAL A 188 -24.84 14.53 21.48
CA VAL A 188 -26.27 14.68 21.71
C VAL A 188 -26.49 15.03 23.17
N ILE A 189 -27.01 16.22 23.44
CA ILE A 189 -27.39 16.68 24.77
C ILE A 189 -28.91 16.55 24.89
N LEU A 190 -29.35 15.71 25.81
CA LEU A 190 -30.73 15.50 26.17
C LEU A 190 -31.03 16.32 27.42
N GLY A 191 -31.99 17.23 27.29
CA GLY A 191 -32.38 18.16 28.33
C GLY A 191 -33.31 17.53 29.37
N ASP A 192 -34.04 18.39 30.08
CA ASP A 192 -35.06 17.99 31.05
C ASP A 192 -36.14 17.10 30.41
N GLU A 193 -36.30 15.87 30.93
CA GLU A 193 -37.29 14.88 30.47
C GLU A 193 -38.69 15.10 31.09
N THR A 194 -38.91 16.13 31.93
CA THR A 194 -40.20 16.36 32.60
C THR A 194 -41.33 16.63 31.59
N GLY A 195 -42.12 15.61 31.29
CA GLY A 195 -43.21 15.67 30.31
C GLY A 195 -42.76 15.44 28.85
N LEU A 196 -41.51 15.06 28.62
CA LEU A 196 -40.94 14.71 27.32
C LEU A 196 -40.40 13.27 27.33
N ASN A 197 -40.37 12.62 26.16
CA ASN A 197 -39.72 11.33 25.97
C ASN A 197 -38.74 11.47 24.82
N PHE A 198 -37.45 11.20 25.04
CA PHE A 198 -36.41 11.32 24.01
C PHE A 198 -36.00 9.98 23.38
N GLN A 199 -36.75 8.90 23.60
CA GLN A 199 -36.42 7.58 23.05
C GLN A 199 -36.41 7.61 21.51
N ALA A 200 -37.41 8.22 20.89
CA ALA A 200 -37.45 8.37 19.43
C ALA A 200 -36.31 9.28 18.91
N ASP A 201 -35.93 10.32 19.66
CA ASP A 201 -34.76 11.15 19.31
C ASP A 201 -33.47 10.34 19.36
N LYS A 202 -33.28 9.50 20.39
CA LYS A 202 -32.12 8.58 20.51
C LYS A 202 -32.07 7.61 19.33
N GLU A 203 -33.20 7.02 18.96
CA GLU A 203 -33.31 6.08 17.85
C GLU A 203 -33.03 6.76 16.50
N ALA A 204 -33.58 7.95 16.26
CA ALA A 204 -33.30 8.73 15.07
C ALA A 204 -31.80 9.01 14.92
N VAL A 205 -31.13 9.49 15.96
CA VAL A 205 -29.69 9.81 15.88
C VAL A 205 -28.82 8.57 15.74
N ARG A 206 -29.22 7.43 16.33
CA ARG A 206 -28.51 6.14 16.18
C ARG A 206 -28.39 5.69 14.72
N ALA A 207 -29.25 6.16 13.82
CA ALA A 207 -29.11 5.91 12.38
C ALA A 207 -27.78 6.42 11.80
N LEU A 208 -27.11 7.37 12.45
CA LEU A 208 -25.77 7.86 12.06
C LEU A 208 -24.62 6.94 12.51
N ALA A 209 -24.84 5.96 13.39
CA ALA A 209 -23.78 5.12 13.96
C ALA A 209 -22.87 4.40 12.94
N PRO A 210 -23.35 3.99 11.73
CA PRO A 210 -22.48 3.42 10.71
C PRO A 210 -21.37 4.38 10.25
N ILE A 211 -21.66 5.69 10.22
CA ILE A 211 -20.81 6.72 9.63
C ILE A 211 -20.26 7.75 10.63
N ALA A 212 -20.78 7.76 11.87
CA ALA A 212 -20.39 8.68 12.93
C ALA A 212 -20.23 8.00 14.30
N GLU A 213 -19.35 8.56 15.14
CA GLU A 213 -19.27 8.28 16.57
C GLU A 213 -20.29 9.18 17.29
N ILE A 214 -21.17 8.59 18.10
CA ILE A 214 -22.26 9.31 18.77
C ILE A 214 -22.05 9.21 20.29
N GLN A 215 -22.12 10.35 20.98
CA GLN A 215 -22.11 10.41 22.43
C GLN A 215 -23.39 11.09 22.92
N PHE A 216 -24.13 10.42 23.79
CA PHE A 216 -25.29 10.99 24.47
C PHE A 216 -24.89 11.49 25.86
N VAL A 217 -25.42 12.65 26.24
CA VAL A 217 -25.28 13.27 27.56
C VAL A 217 -26.66 13.73 27.99
N GLY A 218 -27.09 13.36 29.18
CA GLY A 218 -28.34 13.80 29.78
C GLY A 218 -28.27 13.65 31.29
N TRP A 219 -29.21 14.28 31.98
CA TRP A 219 -29.32 14.18 33.43
C TRP A 219 -29.70 12.75 33.87
N GLN A 220 -29.28 12.39 35.08
CA GLN A 220 -29.68 11.17 35.79
C GLN A 220 -30.24 11.55 37.17
N PRO A 221 -31.28 10.87 37.69
CA PRO A 221 -31.97 11.26 38.93
C PRO A 221 -31.08 11.45 40.16
N GLN A 222 -29.93 10.77 40.22
CA GLN A 222 -29.00 10.79 41.35
C GLN A 222 -27.98 11.95 41.30
N GLN A 223 -27.99 12.79 40.25
CA GLN A 223 -27.01 13.86 40.07
C GLN A 223 -27.45 15.18 40.71
N THR A 224 -26.50 15.88 41.30
CA THR A 224 -26.67 17.27 41.75
C THR A 224 -26.68 18.25 40.58
N VAL A 225 -27.26 19.44 40.78
CA VAL A 225 -27.31 20.52 39.78
C VAL A 225 -25.92 20.81 39.17
N MET A 226 -24.89 20.87 40.02
CA MET A 226 -23.53 21.19 39.59
C MET A 226 -22.91 20.05 38.77
N GLU A 227 -23.18 18.79 39.14
CA GLU A 227 -22.69 17.62 38.39
C GLU A 227 -23.27 17.57 36.97
N VAL A 228 -24.56 17.89 36.79
CA VAL A 228 -25.18 17.94 35.45
C VAL A 228 -24.56 19.05 34.62
N LYS A 229 -24.44 20.27 35.18
CA LYS A 229 -23.82 21.41 34.49
C LYS A 229 -22.39 21.08 34.05
N LEU A 230 -21.58 20.53 34.96
CA LEU A 230 -20.20 20.13 34.67
C LEU A 230 -20.13 19.00 33.64
N ALA A 231 -21.04 18.02 33.69
CA ALA A 231 -21.08 16.93 32.72
C ALA A 231 -21.34 17.44 31.30
N VAL A 232 -22.31 18.35 31.13
CA VAL A 232 -22.64 18.98 29.84
C VAL A 232 -21.46 19.82 29.34
N VAL A 233 -20.91 20.69 30.18
CA VAL A 233 -19.76 21.54 29.82
C VAL A 233 -18.54 20.69 29.43
N LYS A 234 -18.20 19.68 30.22
CA LYS A 234 -17.08 18.77 29.96
C LYS A 234 -17.27 18.00 28.66
N ALA A 235 -18.50 17.57 28.37
CA ALA A 235 -18.80 16.88 27.13
C ALA A 235 -18.63 17.79 25.91
N ILE A 236 -19.15 19.03 25.96
CA ILE A 236 -18.94 20.03 24.90
C ILE A 236 -17.44 20.28 24.69
N GLN A 237 -16.65 20.33 25.78
CA GLN A 237 -15.21 20.56 25.78
C GLN A 237 -14.36 19.29 25.62
N ASP A 238 -14.86 18.22 24.99
CA ASP A 238 -14.06 17.03 24.72
C ASP A 238 -12.79 17.38 23.91
N GLN A 239 -11.62 16.87 24.33
CA GLN A 239 -10.34 17.04 23.64
C GLN A 239 -10.38 16.45 22.23
N LYS A 240 -11.15 15.37 22.06
CA LYS A 240 -11.44 14.75 20.76
C LYS A 240 -12.44 15.55 19.93
N GLY A 241 -12.90 16.72 20.34
CA GLY A 241 -13.73 17.66 19.55
C GLY A 241 -15.04 17.08 18.98
N TRP A 242 -15.87 17.92 18.39
CA TRP A 242 -17.15 17.53 17.80
C TRP A 242 -17.24 18.05 16.38
N ASP A 243 -17.97 17.36 15.51
CA ASP A 243 -18.35 17.91 14.19
C ASP A 243 -19.80 18.43 14.24
N ILE A 244 -20.67 17.72 14.98
CA ILE A 244 -22.09 18.04 15.17
C ILE A 244 -22.44 18.09 16.66
N LEU A 245 -23.25 19.07 17.06
CA LEU A 245 -23.90 19.14 18.37
C LEU A 245 -25.43 19.14 18.18
N LEU A 246 -26.12 18.22 18.84
CA LEU A 246 -27.57 18.12 18.84
C LEU A 246 -28.08 18.38 20.26
N PHE A 247 -29.05 19.27 20.42
CA PHE A 247 -29.76 19.48 21.68
C PHE A 247 -31.23 19.15 21.50
N ALA A 248 -31.79 18.33 22.39
CA ALA A 248 -33.22 18.03 22.45
C ALA A 248 -33.69 18.22 23.90
N GLY A 249 -34.61 19.15 24.13
CA GLY A 249 -35.05 19.51 25.48
C GLY A 249 -35.84 20.82 25.49
N HIS A 250 -36.07 21.36 26.69
CA HIS A 250 -36.71 22.66 26.86
C HIS A 250 -35.71 23.80 26.61
N SER A 251 -36.13 24.85 25.91
CA SER A 251 -35.41 26.13 25.86
C SER A 251 -36.36 27.31 25.86
N ASN A 252 -35.86 28.44 26.38
CA ASN A 252 -36.56 29.72 26.44
C ASN A 252 -35.65 30.85 25.94
N GLU A 253 -36.23 31.89 25.35
CA GLU A 253 -35.53 33.17 25.12
C GLU A 253 -35.68 34.05 26.36
N THR A 254 -34.61 34.79 26.67
CA THR A 254 -34.57 35.79 27.73
C THR A 254 -33.92 37.03 27.14
N GLU A 255 -34.59 38.18 27.21
CA GLU A 255 -34.13 39.42 26.57
C GLU A 255 -32.73 39.86 27.04
N LEU A 256 -32.39 39.57 28.30
CA LEU A 256 -31.13 39.99 28.93
C LEU A 256 -30.00 38.95 28.85
N THR A 257 -30.30 37.65 28.78
CA THR A 257 -29.27 36.58 28.84
C THR A 257 -29.12 35.77 27.55
N GLY A 258 -29.90 36.09 26.51
CA GLY A 258 -29.75 35.52 25.17
C GLY A 258 -30.35 34.11 24.99
N GLY A 259 -30.98 33.57 26.04
CA GLY A 259 -31.65 32.28 26.07
C GLY A 259 -31.08 31.30 27.09
N GLU A 260 -31.87 30.27 27.41
CA GLU A 260 -31.54 29.22 28.37
C GLU A 260 -31.90 27.81 27.86
N LEU A 261 -31.05 26.82 28.16
CA LEU A 261 -31.27 25.41 27.86
C LEU A 261 -31.60 24.63 29.14
N GLY A 262 -32.80 24.07 29.22
CA GLY A 262 -33.22 23.19 30.33
C GLY A 262 -32.51 21.84 30.23
N ILE A 263 -31.61 21.57 31.18
CA ILE A 263 -30.76 20.36 31.19
C ILE A 263 -31.21 19.30 32.21
N ALA A 264 -32.01 19.70 33.19
CA ALA A 264 -32.62 18.83 34.19
C ALA A 264 -33.87 19.53 34.79
N PRO A 265 -34.74 18.83 35.54
CA PRO A 265 -35.90 19.43 36.18
C PRO A 265 -35.52 20.67 36.99
N SER A 266 -36.11 21.83 36.67
CA SER A 266 -35.82 23.13 37.29
C SER A 266 -34.36 23.61 37.17
N VAL A 267 -33.55 23.04 36.28
CA VAL A 267 -32.15 23.44 36.04
C VAL A 267 -31.96 23.87 34.59
N SER A 268 -31.53 25.11 34.41
CA SER A 268 -31.15 25.64 33.10
C SER A 268 -29.65 25.97 33.04
N LEU A 269 -29.10 25.89 31.83
CA LEU A 269 -27.83 26.54 31.45
C LEU A 269 -28.15 27.78 30.63
N SER A 270 -27.69 28.93 31.13
CA SER A 270 -27.76 30.17 30.37
C SER A 270 -26.78 30.14 29.20
N LEU A 271 -27.07 30.92 28.16
CA LEU A 271 -26.19 31.01 27.00
C LEU A 271 -24.80 31.53 27.37
N SER A 272 -24.70 32.47 28.31
CA SER A 272 -23.42 33.01 28.80
C SER A 272 -22.52 31.92 29.41
N GLU A 273 -23.09 30.93 30.11
CA GLU A 273 -22.37 29.75 30.61
C GLU A 273 -21.86 28.83 29.47
N LEU A 274 -22.51 28.86 28.31
CA LEU A 274 -22.18 28.01 27.15
C LEU A 274 -21.21 28.66 26.16
N ILE A 275 -21.02 29.99 26.19
CA ILE A 275 -20.13 30.72 25.26
C ILE A 275 -18.72 30.13 25.27
N GLN A 276 -18.11 29.98 26.45
CA GLN A 276 -16.74 29.47 26.58
C GLN A 276 -16.62 28.00 26.14
N PRO A 277 -17.47 27.07 26.63
CA PRO A 277 -17.50 25.69 26.14
C PRO A 277 -17.65 25.57 24.62
N LEU A 278 -18.58 26.31 24.02
CA LEU A 278 -18.84 26.26 22.58
C LEU A 278 -17.72 26.89 21.76
N THR A 279 -17.05 27.92 22.28
CA THR A 279 -15.84 28.50 21.66
C THR A 279 -14.73 27.45 21.57
N VAL A 280 -14.53 26.67 22.64
CA VAL A 280 -13.57 25.55 22.65
C VAL A 280 -14.00 24.46 21.66
N ALA A 281 -15.29 24.10 21.62
CA ALA A 281 -15.79 23.10 20.67
C ALA A 281 -15.60 23.54 19.21
N LYS A 282 -15.87 24.81 18.90
CA LYS A 282 -15.62 25.43 17.59
C LYS A 282 -14.15 25.32 17.18
N GLN A 283 -13.23 25.72 18.06
CA GLN A 283 -11.79 25.62 17.81
C GLN A 283 -11.33 24.18 17.57
N ARG A 284 -12.07 23.18 18.08
CA ARG A 284 -11.78 21.75 17.92
C ARG A 284 -12.56 21.06 16.80
N GLY A 285 -13.27 21.84 15.98
CA GLY A 285 -13.88 21.39 14.74
C GLY A 285 -15.40 21.36 14.70
N LEU A 286 -16.12 21.92 15.69
CA LEU A 286 -17.60 21.95 15.66
C LEU A 286 -18.08 22.80 14.48
N GLN A 287 -18.88 22.20 13.59
CA GLN A 287 -19.34 22.85 12.35
C GLN A 287 -20.85 23.07 12.33
N PHE A 288 -21.63 22.17 12.92
CA PHE A 288 -23.08 22.25 12.88
C PHE A 288 -23.68 22.03 14.27
N ALA A 289 -24.68 22.85 14.62
CA ALA A 289 -25.52 22.63 15.78
C ALA A 289 -27.00 22.59 15.40
N LEU A 290 -27.77 21.67 15.97
CA LEU A 290 -29.23 21.67 15.87
C LEU A 290 -29.81 21.72 17.29
N PHE A 291 -30.55 22.79 17.57
CA PHE A 291 -31.34 22.94 18.78
C PHE A 291 -32.79 22.58 18.43
N ASN A 292 -33.12 21.31 18.65
CA ASN A 292 -34.46 20.77 18.47
C ASN A 292 -35.33 21.09 19.70
N SER A 293 -35.38 22.38 20.02
CA SER A 293 -35.95 23.00 21.23
C SER A 293 -36.48 24.40 20.89
N CYS A 294 -37.36 24.94 21.72
CA CYS A 294 -38.19 26.11 21.40
C CYS A 294 -37.46 27.46 21.45
N ASN A 295 -37.96 28.44 20.69
CA ASN A 295 -37.58 29.86 20.73
C ASN A 295 -36.05 30.06 20.57
N GLY A 296 -35.55 29.72 19.40
CA GLY A 296 -34.10 29.67 19.13
C GLY A 296 -33.53 30.83 18.32
N LEU A 297 -34.27 31.91 18.07
CA LEU A 297 -33.79 33.02 17.23
C LEU A 297 -32.63 33.77 17.90
N SER A 298 -32.77 34.12 19.18
CA SER A 298 -31.69 34.79 19.94
C SER A 298 -30.44 33.91 20.06
N LEU A 299 -30.67 32.60 20.27
CA LEU A 299 -29.62 31.59 20.38
C LEU A 299 -28.84 31.47 19.06
N ALA A 300 -29.52 31.31 17.93
CA ALA A 300 -28.87 31.18 16.63
C ALA A 300 -28.09 32.44 16.25
N ASN A 301 -28.65 33.64 16.50
CA ASN A 301 -27.95 34.90 16.28
C ASN A 301 -26.63 34.95 17.05
N THR A 302 -26.67 34.63 18.35
CA THR A 302 -25.47 34.62 19.20
C THR A 302 -24.45 33.60 18.74
N LEU A 303 -24.86 32.39 18.39
CA LEU A 303 -23.93 31.32 17.99
C LEU A 303 -23.25 31.60 16.64
N ILE A 304 -23.97 32.19 15.67
CA ILE A 304 -23.36 32.63 14.42
C ILE A 304 -22.44 33.85 14.64
N ASP A 305 -22.82 34.81 15.49
CA ASP A 305 -21.94 35.94 15.86
C ASP A 305 -20.64 35.46 16.54
N LEU A 306 -20.71 34.39 17.33
CA LEU A 306 -19.56 33.69 17.91
C LEU A 306 -18.71 32.92 16.87
N GLY A 307 -19.14 32.87 15.61
CA GLY A 307 -18.42 32.29 14.48
C GLY A 307 -18.67 30.79 14.29
N LEU A 308 -19.73 30.23 14.89
CA LEU A 308 -20.17 28.87 14.55
C LEU A 308 -20.67 28.85 13.10
N ASN A 309 -20.38 27.77 12.37
CA ASN A 309 -20.59 27.77 10.93
C ASN A 309 -22.08 27.75 10.58
N GLN A 310 -22.86 26.83 11.17
CA GLN A 310 -24.29 26.63 10.90
C GLN A 310 -25.05 26.21 12.16
N VAL A 311 -26.27 26.74 12.32
CA VAL A 311 -27.15 26.44 13.45
C VAL A 311 -28.59 26.28 12.95
N ALA A 312 -29.20 25.12 13.19
CA ALA A 312 -30.63 24.90 12.98
C ALA A 312 -31.39 25.05 14.30
N ILE A 313 -32.53 25.75 14.27
CA ILE A 313 -33.36 26.05 15.44
C ILE A 313 -34.86 25.89 15.13
N MET A 314 -35.67 25.86 16.19
CA MET A 314 -37.12 26.05 16.11
C MET A 314 -37.47 27.49 16.50
N ARG A 315 -38.14 28.23 15.62
CA ARG A 315 -38.51 29.64 15.89
C ARG A 315 -39.47 29.81 17.05
N GLU A 316 -40.43 28.90 17.11
CA GLU A 316 -41.53 28.91 18.05
C GLU A 316 -41.56 27.61 18.85
N PRO A 317 -42.36 27.55 19.92
CA PRO A 317 -42.49 26.31 20.64
C PRO A 317 -42.94 25.13 19.77
N ILE A 318 -42.31 23.96 19.90
CA ILE A 318 -42.63 22.78 19.08
C ILE A 318 -43.10 21.63 19.95
N HIS A 319 -44.14 20.93 19.50
CA HIS A 319 -44.64 19.72 20.17
C HIS A 319 -43.62 18.59 20.07
N ASN A 320 -43.46 17.80 21.15
CA ASN A 320 -42.42 16.77 21.23
C ASN A 320 -42.46 15.77 20.05
N GLN A 321 -43.64 15.31 19.66
CA GLN A 321 -43.79 14.36 18.55
C GLN A 321 -43.43 14.97 17.19
N VAL A 322 -43.74 16.26 16.99
CA VAL A 322 -43.35 16.97 15.77
C VAL A 322 -41.83 17.09 15.69
N ALA A 323 -41.19 17.45 16.81
CA ALA A 323 -39.74 17.56 16.91
C ALA A 323 -39.02 16.22 16.66
N GLN A 324 -39.62 15.10 17.09
CA GLN A 324 -39.13 13.74 16.81
C GLN A 324 -39.21 13.39 15.33
N GLU A 325 -40.36 13.63 14.71
CA GLU A 325 -40.59 13.35 13.28
C GLU A 325 -39.70 14.22 12.39
N PHE A 326 -39.54 15.50 12.74
CA PHE A 326 -38.57 16.38 12.11
C PHE A 326 -37.15 15.81 12.19
N LEU A 327 -36.70 15.44 13.40
CA LEU A 327 -35.34 14.94 13.61
C LEU A 327 -35.10 13.64 12.85
N LEU A 328 -36.05 12.72 12.84
CA LEU A 328 -35.97 11.46 12.09
C LEU A 328 -35.74 11.73 10.60
N ARG A 329 -36.56 12.59 9.99
CA ARG A 329 -36.45 12.92 8.56
C ARG A 329 -35.16 13.70 8.25
N PHE A 330 -34.77 14.60 9.14
CA PHE A 330 -33.53 15.37 9.03
C PHE A 330 -32.30 14.45 9.05
N ILE A 331 -32.21 13.54 10.04
CA ILE A 331 -31.10 12.60 10.17
C ILE A 331 -31.05 11.64 8.98
N ARG A 332 -32.20 11.14 8.50
CA ARG A 332 -32.25 10.31 7.29
C ARG A 332 -31.65 11.03 6.08
N SER A 333 -32.00 12.30 5.88
CA SER A 333 -31.43 13.10 4.78
C SER A 333 -29.91 13.25 4.93
N LEU A 334 -29.40 13.42 6.16
CA LEU A 334 -27.95 13.43 6.40
C LEU A 334 -27.27 12.09 6.10
N THR A 335 -27.91 10.96 6.40
CA THR A 335 -27.37 9.62 6.04
C THR A 335 -27.30 9.40 4.53
N GLU A 336 -28.15 10.09 3.77
CA GLU A 336 -28.15 10.12 2.31
C GLU A 336 -27.17 11.17 1.73
N TYR A 337 -26.36 11.79 2.59
CA TYR A 337 -25.32 12.78 2.26
C TYR A 337 -25.83 14.12 1.71
N TYR A 338 -27.10 14.46 1.93
CA TYR A 338 -27.60 15.83 1.73
C TYR A 338 -26.91 16.79 2.70
N ASP A 339 -26.82 18.07 2.30
CA ASP A 339 -26.37 19.12 3.21
C ASP A 339 -27.46 19.47 4.25
N VAL A 340 -27.08 20.13 5.34
CA VAL A 340 -28.00 20.46 6.44
C VAL A 340 -29.14 21.38 6.03
N HIS A 341 -28.98 22.19 4.99
CA HIS A 341 -30.06 23.04 4.48
C HIS A 341 -31.09 22.20 3.75
N ASP A 342 -30.64 21.34 2.83
CA ASP A 342 -31.52 20.41 2.12
C ASP A 342 -32.20 19.42 3.07
N ALA A 343 -31.48 18.95 4.10
CA ALA A 343 -32.05 18.09 5.13
C ALA A 343 -33.17 18.79 5.92
N LEU A 344 -33.00 20.07 6.24
CA LEU A 344 -34.01 20.88 6.92
C LEU A 344 -35.24 21.09 6.01
N LEU A 345 -35.03 21.48 4.76
CA LEU A 345 -36.12 21.69 3.80
C LEU A 345 -36.89 20.39 3.51
N SER A 346 -36.19 19.26 3.38
CA SER A 346 -36.79 17.92 3.23
C SER A 346 -37.67 17.55 4.43
N ALA A 347 -37.22 17.86 5.65
CA ALA A 347 -38.02 17.65 6.86
C ALA A 347 -39.26 18.56 6.93
N CYS A 348 -39.12 19.84 6.57
CA CYS A 348 -40.26 20.75 6.49
C CYS A 348 -41.27 20.33 5.41
N GLN A 349 -40.80 19.90 4.23
CA GLN A 349 -41.66 19.42 3.16
C GLN A 349 -42.44 18.16 3.57
N PHE A 350 -41.79 17.23 4.27
CA PHE A 350 -42.45 16.06 4.86
C PHE A 350 -43.57 16.46 5.83
N LEU A 351 -43.31 17.42 6.72
CA LEU A 351 -44.33 17.95 7.63
C LEU A 351 -45.49 18.62 6.86
N LYS A 352 -45.18 19.39 5.81
CA LYS A 352 -46.17 20.12 4.98
C LYS A 352 -47.03 19.21 4.10
N LEU A 353 -46.50 18.11 3.57
CA LEU A 353 -47.20 17.27 2.60
C LEU A 353 -47.74 15.98 3.21
N GLU A 354 -46.91 15.26 3.95
CA GLU A 354 -47.25 13.91 4.44
C GLU A 354 -47.88 13.93 5.84
N LYS A 355 -47.58 14.94 6.66
CA LYS A 355 -48.08 15.04 8.04
C LYS A 355 -49.01 16.25 8.28
N HIS A 356 -49.49 16.92 7.24
CA HIS A 356 -50.28 18.15 7.37
C HIS A 356 -51.56 18.00 8.20
N LEU A 357 -52.22 16.84 8.16
CA LEU A 357 -53.42 16.56 8.96
C LEU A 357 -53.09 16.38 10.45
N THR A 358 -51.95 15.76 10.76
CA THR A 358 -51.54 15.46 12.14
C THR A 358 -50.81 16.64 12.78
N TYR A 359 -50.00 17.35 11.99
CA TYR A 359 -49.13 18.43 12.43
C TYR A 359 -49.30 19.68 11.56
N PRO A 360 -50.49 20.28 11.53
CA PRO A 360 -50.73 21.52 10.79
C PRO A 360 -49.78 22.64 11.25
N SER A 361 -49.38 23.50 10.31
CA SER A 361 -48.44 24.62 10.50
C SER A 361 -47.03 24.30 11.01
N ALA A 362 -46.72 23.05 11.39
CA ALA A 362 -45.44 22.69 12.02
C ALA A 362 -44.22 22.90 11.10
N TYR A 363 -44.41 22.82 9.79
CA TYR A 363 -43.34 23.07 8.81
C TYR A 363 -42.86 24.53 8.78
N LEU A 364 -43.63 25.46 9.35
CA LEU A 364 -43.28 26.88 9.46
C LEU A 364 -42.36 27.17 10.64
N ILE A 365 -41.93 26.17 11.41
CA ILE A 365 -41.15 26.40 12.65
C ILE A 365 -39.64 26.28 12.45
N PRO A 366 -39.10 25.26 11.75
CA PRO A 366 -37.65 25.07 11.65
C PRO A 366 -36.98 26.19 10.83
N SER A 367 -35.76 26.57 11.21
CA SER A 367 -34.97 27.56 10.48
C SER A 367 -33.49 27.25 10.54
N LEU A 368 -32.77 27.59 9.47
CA LEU A 368 -31.32 27.49 9.41
C LEU A 368 -30.68 28.88 9.46
N PHE A 369 -29.70 29.03 10.33
CA PHE A 369 -28.77 30.14 10.37
C PHE A 369 -27.39 29.67 9.90
N ARG A 370 -26.70 30.50 9.11
CA ARG A 370 -25.37 30.17 8.58
C ARG A 370 -24.48 31.39 8.53
N HIS A 371 -23.22 31.20 8.89
CA HIS A 371 -22.19 32.19 8.67
C HIS A 371 -21.91 32.35 7.15
N PRO A 372 -21.90 33.55 6.57
CA PRO A 372 -21.73 33.81 5.13
C PRO A 372 -20.55 33.12 4.45
N LYS A 373 -19.42 33.07 5.17
CA LYS A 373 -18.17 32.47 4.68
C LYS A 373 -18.08 30.96 4.92
N ALA A 374 -19.09 30.34 5.54
CA ALA A 374 -19.10 28.91 5.81
C ALA A 374 -19.79 28.13 4.67
N PRO A 375 -19.18 27.05 4.14
CA PRO A 375 -19.85 26.19 3.18
C PRO A 375 -21.00 25.39 3.83
N PRO A 376 -22.02 24.96 3.06
CA PRO A 376 -23.07 24.09 3.58
C PRO A 376 -22.47 22.80 4.15
N PHE A 377 -22.83 22.46 5.40
CA PHE A 377 -22.29 21.29 6.07
C PHE A 377 -22.97 20.02 5.55
N LYS A 378 -22.18 19.00 5.20
CA LYS A 378 -22.66 17.69 4.79
C LYS A 378 -21.72 16.59 5.26
N LEU A 379 -22.27 15.40 5.50
CA LEU A 379 -21.47 14.22 5.78
C LEU A 379 -20.68 13.82 4.53
N GLN A 380 -19.43 13.39 4.69
CA GLN A 380 -18.60 12.91 3.58
C GLN A 380 -18.57 11.38 3.57
N ALA A 381 -18.79 10.77 2.41
CA ALA A 381 -18.65 9.33 2.24
C ALA A 381 -17.21 8.87 2.54
N PHE A 382 -17.08 7.72 3.21
CA PHE A 382 -15.80 7.12 3.60
C PHE A 382 -14.90 6.89 2.38
N SER A 383 -13.86 7.71 2.23
CA SER A 383 -13.04 7.75 1.02
C SER A 383 -11.79 6.87 1.13
N TRP A 384 -11.95 5.56 0.94
CA TRP A 384 -10.82 4.62 0.75
C TRP A 384 -9.81 5.10 -0.31
N LYS A 385 -10.32 5.81 -1.34
CA LYS A 385 -9.54 6.47 -2.39
C LYS A 385 -8.54 7.50 -1.84
N GLN A 386 -8.87 8.24 -0.77
CA GLN A 386 -7.95 9.19 -0.16
C GLN A 386 -6.86 8.50 0.67
N ARG A 387 -7.17 7.34 1.28
CA ARG A 387 -6.15 6.51 1.94
C ARG A 387 -5.19 5.91 0.92
N LEU A 388 -5.68 5.32 -0.17
CA LEU A 388 -4.82 4.83 -1.26
C LEU A 388 -3.99 5.94 -1.90
N LYS A 389 -4.54 7.16 -2.04
CA LYS A 389 -3.78 8.31 -2.55
C LYS A 389 -2.52 8.60 -1.74
N ARG A 390 -2.51 8.32 -0.43
CA ARG A 390 -1.32 8.49 0.43
C ARG A 390 -0.26 7.43 0.24
N TRP A 391 -0.62 6.27 -0.34
CA TRP A 391 0.33 5.19 -0.65
C TRP A 391 1.05 5.40 -1.98
N PHE A 392 0.60 6.32 -2.83
CA PHE A 392 1.35 6.70 -4.03
C PHE A 392 2.65 7.42 -3.66
N PRO A 393 3.74 7.15 -4.40
CA PRO A 393 5.01 7.80 -4.17
C PRO A 393 4.93 9.31 -4.46
N THR A 394 5.60 10.12 -3.65
CA THR A 394 5.83 11.55 -3.93
C THR A 394 6.80 11.71 -5.11
N LYS A 395 6.94 12.92 -5.67
CA LYS A 395 7.89 13.16 -6.77
C LYS A 395 9.34 12.78 -6.41
N LYS A 396 9.75 13.05 -5.16
CA LYS A 396 11.10 12.71 -4.67
C LYS A 396 11.25 11.21 -4.43
N GLU A 397 10.25 10.57 -3.84
CA GLU A 397 10.21 9.12 -3.66
C GLU A 397 10.27 8.40 -5.01
N LEU A 398 9.53 8.88 -6.01
CA LEU A 398 9.54 8.35 -7.37
C LEU A 398 10.91 8.56 -8.04
N LEU A 399 11.53 9.73 -7.88
CA LEU A 399 12.89 9.98 -8.38
C LEU A 399 13.90 9.03 -7.74
N ALA A 400 13.85 8.84 -6.42
CA ALA A 400 14.71 7.92 -5.70
C ALA A 400 14.54 6.47 -6.17
N LEU A 401 13.28 6.02 -6.29
CA LEU A 401 12.93 4.69 -6.76
C LEU A 401 13.44 4.45 -8.18
N THR A 402 13.16 5.37 -9.11
CA THR A 402 13.60 5.26 -10.50
C THR A 402 15.13 5.25 -10.61
N THR A 403 15.82 6.10 -9.85
CA THR A 403 17.29 6.14 -9.82
C THR A 403 17.87 4.81 -9.35
N LEU A 404 17.37 4.27 -8.24
CA LEU A 404 17.84 2.97 -7.73
C LEU A 404 17.49 1.82 -8.67
N CYS A 405 16.34 1.84 -9.35
CA CYS A 405 16.01 0.85 -10.37
C CYS A 405 16.98 0.91 -11.55
N VAL A 406 17.35 2.10 -12.03
CA VAL A 406 18.34 2.27 -13.12
C VAL A 406 19.72 1.74 -12.70
N ILE A 407 20.14 2.01 -11.46
CA ILE A 407 21.37 1.49 -10.87
C ILE A 407 21.33 -0.04 -10.79
N ALA A 408 20.24 -0.60 -10.24
CA ALA A 408 20.06 -2.04 -10.09
C ALA A 408 19.98 -2.77 -11.44
N TRP A 409 19.63 -2.08 -12.53
CA TRP A 409 19.60 -2.64 -13.87
C TRP A 409 21.00 -2.88 -14.45
N GLN A 410 22.03 -2.18 -13.96
CA GLN A 410 23.38 -2.25 -14.51
C GLN A 410 24.09 -3.55 -14.10
N THR A 411 24.41 -4.41 -15.07
CA THR A 411 25.10 -5.69 -14.85
C THR A 411 26.43 -5.56 -14.09
N PRO A 412 27.28 -4.54 -14.32
CA PRO A 412 28.51 -4.36 -13.53
C PRO A 412 28.24 -4.17 -12.03
N ILE A 413 27.16 -3.47 -11.69
CA ILE A 413 26.76 -3.22 -10.29
C ILE A 413 26.22 -4.49 -9.66
N GLN A 414 25.41 -5.26 -10.41
CA GLN A 414 24.93 -6.56 -9.96
C GLN A 414 26.09 -7.51 -9.65
N ASN A 415 27.05 -7.66 -10.57
CA ASN A 415 28.22 -8.52 -10.37
C ASN A 415 29.06 -8.07 -9.17
N PHE A 416 29.31 -6.76 -9.05
CA PHE A 416 30.05 -6.18 -7.93
C PHE A 416 29.40 -6.47 -6.57
N LEU A 417 28.08 -6.36 -6.47
CA LEU A 417 27.32 -6.64 -5.25
C LEU A 417 27.22 -8.14 -4.98
N LEU A 418 27.02 -8.95 -6.02
CA LEU A 418 26.90 -10.40 -5.96
C LEU A 418 28.19 -11.03 -5.42
N GLU A 419 29.34 -10.65 -5.96
CA GLU A 419 30.64 -11.19 -5.53
C GLU A 419 30.91 -10.93 -4.04
N ARG A 420 30.64 -9.70 -3.57
CA ARG A 420 30.70 -9.34 -2.14
C ARG A 420 29.69 -10.11 -1.30
N ARG A 421 28.49 -10.34 -1.85
CA ARG A 421 27.44 -11.09 -1.15
C ARG A 421 27.82 -12.56 -0.94
N ILE A 422 28.51 -13.18 -1.91
CA ILE A 422 29.04 -14.56 -1.78
C ILE A 422 30.25 -14.57 -0.83
N LEU A 423 31.13 -13.57 -0.86
CA LEU A 423 32.21 -13.42 0.12
C LEU A 423 31.67 -13.38 1.56
N ILE A 424 30.68 -12.52 1.82
CA ILE A 424 30.08 -12.41 3.15
C ILE A 424 29.39 -13.72 3.55
N GLN A 425 28.84 -14.45 2.59
CA GLN A 425 28.30 -15.78 2.85
C GLN A 425 29.37 -16.79 3.29
N ALA A 426 30.55 -16.78 2.65
CA ALA A 426 31.67 -17.64 3.02
C ALA A 426 32.14 -17.35 4.45
N ILE A 427 32.31 -16.06 4.77
CA ILE A 427 32.68 -15.59 6.11
C ILE A 427 31.62 -16.03 7.13
N TYR A 428 30.33 -15.82 6.83
CA TYR A 428 29.24 -16.20 7.71
C TYR A 428 29.23 -17.70 7.99
N ARG A 429 29.33 -18.54 6.96
CA ARG A 429 29.42 -20.01 7.13
C ARG A 429 30.58 -20.40 8.04
N ASN A 430 31.74 -19.79 7.86
CA ASN A 430 32.91 -20.05 8.70
C ASN A 430 32.65 -19.67 10.16
N LEU A 431 32.19 -18.44 10.39
CA LEU A 431 31.93 -17.91 11.74
C LEU A 431 30.81 -18.66 12.48
N THR A 432 29.81 -19.17 11.77
CA THR A 432 28.71 -19.93 12.39
C THR A 432 28.89 -21.44 12.33
N HIS A 433 30.05 -21.94 11.88
CA HIS A 433 30.31 -23.37 11.68
C HIS A 433 29.24 -24.10 10.82
N GLN A 434 28.65 -23.39 9.84
CA GLN A 434 27.64 -23.94 8.91
C GLN A 434 28.28 -24.31 7.56
N ILE A 435 29.46 -24.93 7.63
CA ILE A 435 30.14 -25.52 6.49
C ILE A 435 29.53 -26.92 6.29
N PRO A 436 29.17 -27.32 5.05
CA PRO A 436 28.69 -28.68 4.80
C PRO A 436 29.68 -29.70 5.36
N THR A 437 29.22 -30.58 6.25
CA THR A 437 30.04 -31.63 6.84
C THR A 437 30.01 -32.84 5.92
N GLN A 438 30.84 -32.82 4.87
CA GLN A 438 31.05 -34.01 4.06
C GLN A 438 32.32 -34.71 4.52
N SER A 439 32.21 -35.99 4.91
CA SER A 439 33.33 -36.78 5.43
C SER A 439 34.47 -36.92 4.41
N SER A 440 34.11 -36.96 3.12
CA SER A 440 35.05 -36.91 1.98
C SER A 440 34.36 -36.30 0.74
N PRO A 441 35.03 -35.40 -0.01
CA PRO A 441 34.48 -34.85 -1.25
C PRO A 441 34.37 -35.92 -2.36
N PRO A 442 33.35 -35.88 -3.24
CA PRO A 442 33.10 -36.92 -4.23
C PRO A 442 33.96 -36.80 -5.50
N ILE A 443 34.77 -35.74 -5.61
CA ILE A 443 35.55 -35.41 -6.79
C ILE A 443 37.04 -35.44 -6.46
N LEU A 444 37.81 -36.18 -7.25
CA LEU A 444 39.26 -36.16 -7.25
C LEU A 444 39.74 -35.35 -8.46
N LEU A 445 40.30 -34.18 -8.22
CA LEU A 445 40.79 -33.29 -9.25
C LEU A 445 42.29 -33.49 -9.48
N ILE A 446 42.65 -34.14 -10.59
CA ILE A 446 44.03 -34.31 -11.04
C ILE A 446 44.44 -33.08 -11.85
N LEU A 447 45.24 -32.21 -11.26
CA LEU A 447 45.66 -30.96 -11.86
C LEU A 447 47.01 -31.10 -12.54
N ILE A 448 47.07 -30.88 -13.86
CA ILE A 448 48.35 -30.76 -14.58
C ILE A 448 48.84 -29.33 -14.38
N ASP A 449 49.63 -29.08 -13.35
CA ASP A 449 50.21 -27.77 -13.03
C ASP A 449 51.56 -27.54 -13.74
N GLU A 450 52.13 -26.35 -13.58
CA GLU A 450 53.44 -26.00 -14.17
C GLU A 450 54.54 -27.01 -13.77
N LYS A 451 54.53 -27.47 -12.51
CA LYS A 451 55.51 -28.43 -12.00
C LYS A 451 55.33 -29.81 -12.64
N SER A 452 54.10 -30.22 -12.94
CA SER A 452 53.80 -31.43 -13.72
C SER A 452 54.39 -31.36 -15.12
N ILE A 453 54.21 -30.24 -15.83
CA ILE A 453 54.74 -30.03 -17.18
C ILE A 453 56.28 -30.09 -17.18
N LEU A 454 56.91 -29.38 -16.24
CA LEU A 454 58.36 -29.36 -16.10
C LEU A 454 58.94 -30.74 -15.76
N LYS A 455 58.33 -31.47 -14.83
CA LYS A 455 58.78 -32.83 -14.46
C LYS A 455 58.61 -33.82 -15.61
N ALA A 456 57.52 -33.70 -16.37
CA ALA A 456 57.24 -34.52 -17.55
C ALA A 456 58.08 -34.11 -18.78
N LYS A 457 58.85 -33.01 -18.70
CA LYS A 457 59.67 -32.47 -19.80
C LYS A 457 58.86 -32.16 -21.07
N ILE A 458 57.61 -31.73 -20.90
CA ILE A 458 56.72 -31.38 -22.01
C ILE A 458 57.11 -29.99 -22.51
N SER A 459 57.56 -29.90 -23.77
CA SER A 459 58.00 -28.62 -24.36
C SER A 459 56.85 -27.74 -24.85
N ASN A 460 55.76 -28.35 -25.31
CA ASN A 460 54.55 -27.64 -25.71
C ASN A 460 53.31 -28.36 -25.13
N PRO A 461 52.67 -27.80 -24.09
CA PRO A 461 51.50 -28.42 -23.45
C PRO A 461 50.18 -28.14 -24.19
N ARG A 462 50.20 -27.48 -25.36
CA ARG A 462 49.00 -27.13 -26.14
C ARG A 462 49.12 -27.54 -27.62
N PRO A 463 48.47 -28.63 -28.07
CA PRO A 463 47.63 -29.56 -27.29
C PRO A 463 48.44 -30.40 -26.31
N MET A 464 47.80 -30.86 -25.23
CA MET A 464 48.46 -31.65 -24.18
C MET A 464 49.03 -32.95 -24.72
N ASP A 465 50.22 -33.32 -24.22
CA ASP A 465 50.93 -34.53 -24.64
C ASP A 465 50.10 -35.79 -24.36
N ARG A 466 49.79 -36.58 -25.40
CA ARG A 466 48.93 -37.76 -25.24
C ARG A 466 49.60 -38.89 -24.45
N SER A 467 50.92 -39.01 -24.51
CA SER A 467 51.65 -40.04 -23.75
C SER A 467 51.57 -39.74 -22.25
N TYR A 468 51.62 -38.46 -21.87
CA TYR A 468 51.44 -38.02 -20.49
C TYR A 468 50.02 -38.27 -19.98
N LEU A 469 48.99 -37.96 -20.78
CA LEU A 469 47.60 -38.31 -20.45
C LEU A 469 47.42 -39.82 -20.28
N ALA A 470 48.01 -40.62 -21.16
CA ALA A 470 47.99 -42.08 -21.07
C ALA A 470 48.65 -42.59 -19.78
N GLU A 471 49.77 -41.99 -19.37
CA GLU A 471 50.46 -42.34 -18.14
C GLU A 471 49.60 -42.05 -16.89
N ILE A 472 48.92 -40.89 -16.85
CA ILE A 472 47.98 -40.54 -15.79
C ILE A 472 46.84 -41.57 -15.75
N ILE A 473 46.21 -41.85 -16.89
CA ILE A 473 45.08 -42.79 -16.98
C ILE A 473 45.49 -44.19 -16.53
N ASN A 474 46.64 -44.68 -16.98
CA ASN A 474 47.18 -45.98 -16.55
C ASN A 474 47.38 -46.07 -15.03
N HIS A 475 47.79 -44.99 -14.37
CA HIS A 475 47.90 -44.96 -12.91
C HIS A 475 46.52 -44.94 -12.23
N LEU A 476 45.56 -44.17 -12.75
CA LEU A 476 44.20 -44.13 -12.22
C LEU A 476 43.48 -45.48 -12.36
N ILE A 477 43.72 -46.18 -13.47
CA ILE A 477 43.22 -47.55 -13.69
C ILE A 477 43.78 -48.52 -12.64
N LYS A 478 45.09 -48.45 -12.32
CA LYS A 478 45.70 -49.26 -11.26
C LYS A 478 45.09 -49.00 -9.89
N LEU A 479 44.60 -47.78 -9.65
CA LEU A 479 43.89 -47.39 -8.44
C LEU A 479 42.39 -47.75 -8.47
N ASN A 480 41.93 -48.50 -9.48
CA ASN A 480 40.54 -48.91 -9.69
C ASN A 480 39.53 -47.75 -9.77
N MET A 481 39.93 -46.65 -10.40
CA MET A 481 39.03 -45.50 -10.62
C MET A 481 37.99 -45.81 -11.71
N GLN A 482 36.70 -45.72 -11.37
CA GLN A 482 35.61 -46.12 -12.27
C GLN A 482 35.10 -45.00 -13.19
N VAL A 483 35.28 -43.72 -12.83
CA VAL A 483 34.80 -42.60 -13.65
C VAL A 483 35.95 -41.60 -13.83
N ILE A 484 36.31 -41.34 -15.09
CA ILE A 484 37.39 -40.40 -15.45
C ILE A 484 36.86 -39.38 -16.47
N GLY A 485 36.83 -38.12 -16.05
CA GLY A 485 36.63 -36.95 -16.90
C GLY A 485 37.95 -36.37 -17.38
N ILE A 486 38.03 -36.01 -18.65
CA ILE A 486 39.21 -35.40 -19.27
C ILE A 486 38.83 -34.03 -19.83
N ASP A 487 39.26 -32.98 -19.13
CA ASP A 487 39.08 -31.57 -19.49
C ASP A 487 40.20 -31.09 -20.43
N TYR A 488 40.36 -31.83 -21.53
CA TYR A 488 41.29 -31.52 -22.62
C TYR A 488 40.62 -31.84 -23.95
N LEU A 489 40.77 -30.96 -24.93
CA LEU A 489 40.33 -31.27 -26.28
C LEU A 489 41.26 -32.31 -26.92
N LEU A 490 40.64 -33.37 -27.43
CA LEU A 490 41.31 -34.49 -28.09
C LEU A 490 41.08 -34.46 -29.62
N ASP A 491 40.97 -33.26 -30.21
CA ASP A 491 40.58 -33.01 -31.61
C ASP A 491 41.77 -32.94 -32.60
N ARG A 492 43.00 -32.79 -32.09
CA ARG A 492 44.22 -32.65 -32.90
C ARG A 492 45.09 -33.90 -32.84
N HIS A 493 45.57 -34.32 -34.01
CA HIS A 493 46.44 -35.50 -34.17
C HIS A 493 47.85 -35.30 -33.57
N GLN A 494 48.33 -36.32 -32.87
CA GLN A 494 49.71 -36.56 -32.45
C GLN A 494 50.12 -37.98 -32.87
N PRO A 495 50.57 -38.21 -34.12
CA PRO A 495 50.72 -39.55 -34.71
C PRO A 495 51.54 -40.55 -33.89
N GLN A 496 52.55 -40.06 -33.14
CA GLN A 496 53.40 -40.90 -32.29
C GLN A 496 52.75 -41.24 -30.94
N ASN A 497 51.94 -40.34 -30.38
CA ASN A 497 51.41 -40.44 -29.03
C ASN A 497 49.93 -40.87 -28.99
N ASP A 498 49.15 -40.63 -30.06
CA ASP A 498 47.74 -41.03 -30.14
C ASP A 498 47.55 -42.55 -29.97
N PRO A 499 48.36 -43.44 -30.56
CA PRO A 499 48.24 -44.89 -30.33
C PRO A 499 48.46 -45.28 -28.85
N ILE A 500 49.37 -44.59 -28.15
CA ILE A 500 49.67 -44.83 -26.73
C ILE A 500 48.45 -44.49 -25.87
N LEU A 501 47.82 -43.34 -26.13
CA LEU A 501 46.61 -42.94 -25.42
C LEU A 501 45.42 -43.82 -25.78
N SER A 502 45.22 -44.14 -27.06
CA SER A 502 44.14 -45.04 -27.50
C SER A 502 44.21 -46.40 -26.78
N GLN A 503 45.41 -46.99 -26.67
CA GLN A 503 45.60 -48.25 -25.93
C GLN A 503 45.25 -48.11 -24.45
N SER A 504 45.61 -47.00 -23.81
CA SER A 504 45.28 -46.74 -22.40
C SER A 504 43.77 -46.57 -22.18
N LEU A 505 43.09 -45.81 -23.06
CA LEU A 505 41.64 -45.60 -23.02
C LEU A 505 40.87 -46.91 -23.25
N GLN A 506 41.26 -47.70 -24.25
CA GLN A 506 40.65 -49.00 -24.54
C GLN A 506 40.85 -49.98 -23.37
N ASN A 507 42.05 -50.01 -22.77
CA ASN A 507 42.30 -50.81 -21.57
C ASN A 507 41.40 -50.40 -20.39
N ALA A 508 41.18 -49.09 -20.19
CA ALA A 508 40.29 -48.57 -19.15
C ALA A 508 38.86 -49.12 -19.31
N VAL A 509 38.34 -49.10 -20.53
CA VAL A 509 36.97 -49.55 -20.82
C VAL A 509 36.86 -51.07 -20.79
N GLN A 510 37.74 -51.76 -21.53
CA GLN A 510 37.63 -53.20 -21.74
C GLN A 510 37.93 -54.01 -20.48
N ASN A 511 38.98 -53.65 -19.74
CA ASN A 511 39.46 -54.46 -18.62
C ASN A 511 39.00 -53.94 -17.25
N HIS A 512 38.63 -52.66 -17.17
CA HIS A 512 38.26 -52.02 -15.89
C HIS A 512 36.87 -51.39 -15.89
N GLN A 513 36.13 -51.46 -17.01
CA GLN A 513 34.78 -50.88 -17.16
C GLN A 513 34.71 -49.40 -16.80
N THR A 514 35.82 -48.68 -16.96
CA THR A 514 35.92 -47.26 -16.61
C THR A 514 35.10 -46.40 -17.57
N TRP A 515 34.28 -45.51 -17.01
CA TRP A 515 33.53 -44.52 -17.77
C TRP A 515 34.43 -43.34 -18.13
N LEU A 516 34.54 -43.08 -19.43
CA LEU A 516 35.35 -42.00 -19.98
C LEU A 516 34.44 -40.87 -20.47
N ILE A 517 34.65 -39.67 -19.93
CA ILE A 517 33.94 -38.44 -20.32
C ILE A 517 34.95 -37.42 -20.84
N PHE A 518 34.81 -37.00 -22.08
CA PHE A 518 35.69 -36.04 -22.73
C PHE A 518 35.06 -34.66 -22.80
N GLY A 519 35.87 -33.63 -22.57
CA GLY A 519 35.46 -32.25 -22.79
C GLY A 519 35.32 -31.91 -24.28
N THR A 520 34.34 -31.08 -24.61
CA THR A 520 34.20 -30.43 -25.91
C THR A 520 33.91 -28.95 -25.73
N SER A 521 34.22 -28.16 -26.76
CA SER A 521 33.87 -26.76 -26.83
C SER A 521 33.32 -26.43 -28.21
N LYS A 522 32.58 -25.32 -28.29
CA LYS A 522 32.00 -24.86 -29.55
C LYS A 522 33.10 -24.34 -30.48
N ASN A 523 33.13 -24.83 -31.71
CA ASN A 523 34.07 -24.38 -32.73
C ASN A 523 33.67 -22.97 -33.22
N PRO A 524 34.62 -22.01 -33.37
CA PRO A 524 34.35 -20.68 -33.93
C PRO A 524 33.66 -20.69 -35.30
N THR A 525 33.91 -21.73 -36.12
CA THR A 525 33.34 -21.90 -37.47
C THR A 525 31.95 -22.56 -37.47
N GLY A 526 31.41 -22.91 -36.30
CA GLY A 526 30.18 -23.70 -36.15
C GLY A 526 30.48 -25.16 -35.81
N GLY A 527 29.54 -25.83 -35.14
CA GLY A 527 29.72 -27.20 -34.63
C GLY A 527 30.52 -27.27 -33.32
N TRP A 528 31.01 -28.48 -33.02
CA TRP A 528 31.72 -28.83 -31.78
C TRP A 528 33.07 -29.44 -32.11
N PHE A 529 34.06 -29.27 -31.23
CA PHE A 529 35.29 -30.04 -31.35
C PHE A 529 35.01 -31.50 -30.99
N GLU A 530 35.22 -32.42 -31.92
CA GLU A 530 35.02 -33.86 -31.70
C GLU A 530 36.33 -34.51 -31.28
N THR A 531 36.26 -35.50 -30.39
CA THR A 531 37.41 -36.36 -30.08
C THR A 531 37.78 -37.14 -31.32
N LEU A 532 39.08 -37.29 -31.60
CA LEU A 532 39.54 -38.09 -32.74
C LEU A 532 38.96 -39.51 -32.69
N PRO A 533 38.40 -40.02 -33.81
CA PRO A 533 37.81 -41.35 -33.86
C PRO A 533 38.79 -42.49 -33.51
N GLU A 534 40.10 -42.28 -33.69
CA GLU A 534 41.12 -43.25 -33.29
C GLU A 534 41.30 -43.35 -31.77
N LEU A 535 40.92 -42.30 -31.02
CA LEU A 535 41.05 -42.23 -29.57
C LEU A 535 39.78 -42.69 -28.86
N ALA A 536 38.61 -42.21 -29.31
CA ALA A 536 37.33 -42.56 -28.70
C ALA A 536 36.16 -42.56 -29.68
N SER A 537 35.15 -43.39 -29.37
CA SER A 537 33.87 -43.43 -30.09
C SER A 537 32.71 -43.03 -29.18
N PRO A 538 31.66 -42.35 -29.70
CA PRO A 538 30.41 -42.10 -28.98
C PRO A 538 29.72 -43.37 -28.47
N ASN A 539 30.03 -44.54 -29.03
CA ASN A 539 29.40 -45.80 -28.66
C ASN A 539 29.84 -46.33 -27.28
N TRP A 540 30.97 -45.86 -26.75
CA TRP A 540 31.50 -46.29 -25.45
C TRP A 540 32.03 -45.16 -24.57
N SER A 541 32.03 -43.92 -25.07
CA SER A 541 32.44 -42.74 -24.31
C SER A 541 31.42 -41.63 -24.37
N LEU A 542 31.50 -40.68 -23.44
CA LEU A 542 30.65 -39.50 -23.41
C LEU A 542 31.44 -38.25 -23.77
N GLN A 543 30.77 -37.27 -24.36
CA GLN A 543 31.37 -35.97 -24.67
C GLN A 543 30.49 -34.83 -24.14
N GLY A 544 31.09 -33.91 -23.38
CA GLY A 544 30.37 -32.86 -22.65
C GLY A 544 30.89 -31.45 -22.86
N ASP A 545 29.98 -30.48 -22.89
CA ASP A 545 30.28 -29.05 -23.10
C ASP A 545 31.03 -28.46 -21.89
N LEU A 546 32.25 -27.97 -22.14
CA LEU A 546 33.14 -27.28 -21.19
C LEU A 546 32.79 -25.81 -20.98
N ARG A 547 31.66 -25.33 -21.50
CA ARG A 547 31.26 -23.94 -21.36
C ARG A 547 31.17 -23.52 -19.89
N ILE A 548 31.89 -22.45 -19.55
CA ILE A 548 31.85 -21.74 -18.27
C ILE A 548 31.19 -20.37 -18.49
N LEU A 549 30.36 -19.93 -17.53
CA LEU A 549 29.56 -18.71 -17.63
C LEU A 549 30.04 -17.63 -16.66
N GLY A 550 30.37 -16.45 -17.21
CA GLY A 550 30.81 -15.28 -16.46
C GLY A 550 32.32 -15.11 -16.38
N TYR A 551 32.75 -13.90 -16.03
CA TYR A 551 34.16 -13.56 -15.77
C TYR A 551 34.20 -12.50 -14.64
N PRO A 552 34.33 -12.89 -13.35
CA PRO A 552 34.57 -14.23 -12.82
C PRO A 552 33.43 -15.24 -13.07
N PRO A 553 33.72 -16.56 -13.05
CA PRO A 553 32.77 -17.61 -13.43
C PRO A 553 31.76 -17.89 -12.32
N LEU A 554 30.78 -17.00 -12.14
CA LEU A 554 29.83 -17.04 -11.00
C LEU A 554 28.56 -17.87 -11.28
N TYR A 555 28.31 -18.27 -12.52
CA TYR A 555 27.03 -18.83 -12.96
C TYR A 555 27.19 -20.29 -13.43
N THR A 556 26.20 -21.12 -13.08
CA THR A 556 26.23 -22.55 -13.37
C THR A 556 25.73 -22.85 -14.78
N THR A 557 26.41 -23.72 -15.52
CA THR A 557 25.94 -24.16 -16.84
C THR A 557 24.71 -25.05 -16.71
N LEU A 558 23.59 -24.63 -17.33
CA LEU A 558 22.30 -25.31 -17.26
C LEU A 558 22.16 -26.35 -18.37
N LEU A 559 21.27 -27.32 -18.14
CA LEU A 559 20.88 -28.29 -19.16
C LEU A 559 20.22 -27.60 -20.37
N PRO A 560 20.53 -28.06 -21.60
CA PRO A 560 19.89 -27.55 -22.81
C PRO A 560 18.40 -27.91 -22.83
N LEU A 561 17.61 -27.12 -23.58
CA LEU A 561 16.19 -27.40 -23.79
C LEU A 561 16.01 -28.71 -24.62
N PRO A 562 14.90 -29.46 -24.44
CA PRO A 562 14.68 -30.75 -25.11
C PRO A 562 14.82 -30.73 -26.64
N ASP A 563 14.43 -29.63 -27.29
CA ASP A 563 14.48 -29.49 -28.75
C ASP A 563 15.87 -29.16 -29.30
N SER A 564 16.86 -28.87 -28.44
CA SER A 564 18.25 -28.56 -28.83
C SER A 564 19.05 -29.83 -29.13
N ARG A 565 18.61 -30.66 -30.08
CA ARG A 565 19.22 -31.97 -30.42
C ARG A 565 20.70 -31.91 -30.82
N GLN A 566 21.24 -30.73 -31.09
CA GLN A 566 22.64 -30.52 -31.53
C GLN A 566 23.57 -29.98 -30.44
N GLN A 567 23.10 -29.78 -29.21
CA GLN A 567 23.94 -29.30 -28.11
C GLN A 567 24.32 -30.44 -27.16
N PRO A 568 25.62 -30.74 -26.97
CA PRO A 568 26.12 -31.65 -25.96
C PRO A 568 25.66 -31.24 -24.56
N LEU A 569 25.52 -32.23 -23.68
CA LEU A 569 25.19 -31.99 -22.28
C LEU A 569 26.39 -31.33 -21.58
N PRO A 570 26.17 -30.53 -20.51
CA PRO A 570 27.27 -29.93 -19.77
C PRO A 570 28.23 -31.01 -19.25
N PHE A 571 29.53 -30.79 -19.40
CA PHE A 571 30.56 -31.73 -18.95
C PHE A 571 30.41 -32.08 -17.46
N ALA A 572 30.19 -31.07 -16.63
CA ALA A 572 29.97 -31.24 -15.20
C ALA A 572 28.73 -32.09 -14.85
N TYR A 573 27.68 -32.02 -15.69
CA TYR A 573 26.47 -32.82 -15.53
C TYR A 573 26.72 -34.29 -15.87
N LEU A 574 27.47 -34.57 -16.95
CA LEU A 574 27.82 -35.96 -17.32
C LEU A 574 28.67 -36.65 -16.25
N LEU A 575 29.59 -35.91 -15.64
CA LEU A 575 30.36 -36.39 -14.48
C LEU A 575 29.45 -36.73 -13.29
N ALA A 576 28.48 -35.87 -12.99
CA ALA A 576 27.51 -36.13 -11.92
C ALA A 576 26.58 -37.31 -12.23
N LEU A 577 26.16 -37.44 -13.49
CA LEU A 577 25.37 -38.57 -13.97
C LEU A 577 26.14 -39.89 -13.79
N ALA A 578 27.40 -39.92 -14.21
CA ALA A 578 28.27 -41.08 -14.04
C ALA A 578 28.47 -41.42 -12.55
N TYR A 579 28.64 -40.42 -11.68
CA TYR A 579 28.71 -40.64 -10.23
C TYR A 579 27.45 -41.29 -9.67
N GLN A 580 26.27 -40.77 -10.04
CA GLN A 580 25.00 -41.28 -9.53
C GLN A 580 24.77 -42.74 -9.96
N LEU A 581 25.02 -43.06 -11.23
CA LEU A 581 24.83 -44.40 -11.78
C LEU A 581 25.86 -45.42 -11.27
N ASN A 582 27.12 -45.03 -11.06
CA ASN A 582 28.15 -45.97 -10.59
C ASN A 582 28.13 -46.19 -9.07
N PHE A 583 27.74 -45.18 -8.29
CA PHE A 583 27.98 -45.21 -6.84
C PHE A 583 26.74 -45.04 -5.96
N GLN A 584 25.60 -44.59 -6.50
CA GLN A 584 24.37 -44.39 -5.71
C GLN A 584 23.23 -45.34 -6.08
N GLU A 585 23.13 -45.77 -7.35
CA GLU A 585 22.15 -46.78 -7.77
C GLU A 585 22.65 -48.20 -7.45
N ARG A 586 21.78 -49.02 -6.83
CA ARG A 586 22.15 -50.33 -6.24
C ARG A 586 21.86 -51.55 -7.13
N GLU A 587 21.22 -51.36 -8.29
CA GLU A 587 20.93 -52.43 -9.25
C GLU A 587 21.75 -52.23 -10.53
N SER A 588 22.20 -53.35 -11.13
CA SER A 588 23.17 -53.47 -12.24
C SER A 588 23.63 -52.16 -12.90
N THR A 589 24.84 -51.72 -12.58
CA THR A 589 25.51 -50.56 -13.20
C THR A 589 25.71 -50.80 -14.70
N PRO A 590 25.29 -49.88 -15.58
CA PRO A 590 25.56 -50.02 -17.00
C PRO A 590 27.07 -49.87 -17.25
N ALA A 591 27.64 -50.70 -18.13
CA ALA A 591 29.07 -50.68 -18.44
C ALA A 591 29.31 -50.38 -19.92
N PRO A 592 30.23 -49.45 -20.26
CA PRO A 592 30.60 -49.18 -21.65
C PRO A 592 31.31 -50.39 -22.28
N GLN A 593 31.05 -50.64 -23.57
CA GLN A 593 31.63 -51.76 -24.34
C GLN A 593 32.21 -51.27 -25.66
N LEU A 594 33.47 -51.63 -25.97
CA LEU A 594 34.19 -51.15 -27.15
C LEU A 594 33.54 -51.58 -28.48
N ASP A 595 32.90 -52.74 -28.50
CA ASP A 595 32.23 -53.34 -29.66
C ASP A 595 30.75 -52.93 -29.79
N SER A 596 30.26 -52.02 -28.93
CA SER A 596 28.90 -51.50 -29.01
C SER A 596 28.65 -50.78 -30.34
N SER A 597 27.49 -51.07 -30.94
CA SER A 597 26.97 -50.35 -32.12
C SER A 597 26.00 -49.22 -31.76
N VAL A 598 25.66 -49.09 -30.47
CA VAL A 598 24.71 -48.10 -29.97
C VAL A 598 25.46 -46.98 -29.26
N ASP A 599 25.09 -45.74 -29.56
CA ASP A 599 25.57 -44.54 -28.88
C ASP A 599 25.40 -44.67 -27.35
N TRP A 600 26.48 -44.44 -26.61
CA TRP A 600 26.53 -44.71 -25.17
C TRP A 600 25.55 -43.83 -24.40
N LEU A 601 25.43 -42.55 -24.75
CA LEU A 601 24.46 -41.66 -24.12
C LEU A 601 23.03 -42.12 -24.38
N SER A 602 22.73 -42.62 -25.57
CA SER A 602 21.41 -43.18 -25.93
C SER A 602 21.10 -44.46 -25.14
N HIS A 603 22.09 -45.32 -24.93
CA HIS A 603 21.95 -46.48 -24.05
C HIS A 603 21.64 -46.06 -22.61
N LEU A 604 22.35 -45.06 -22.08
CA LEU A 604 22.10 -44.53 -20.73
C LEU A 604 20.70 -43.91 -20.60
N LYS A 605 20.22 -43.21 -21.63
CA LYS A 605 18.84 -42.68 -21.64
C LYS A 605 17.80 -43.78 -21.56
N ALA A 606 17.97 -44.85 -22.34
CA ALA A 606 17.09 -46.02 -22.30
C ALA A 606 17.12 -46.68 -20.92
N TYR A 607 18.33 -46.96 -20.40
CA TYR A 607 18.54 -47.53 -19.07
C TYR A 607 17.82 -46.73 -17.97
N LEU A 608 17.97 -45.39 -17.97
CA LEU A 608 17.32 -44.53 -16.98
C LEU A 608 15.79 -44.60 -17.08
N ILE A 609 15.23 -44.58 -18.29
CA ILE A 609 13.79 -44.67 -18.50
C ILE A 609 13.27 -46.04 -18.02
N ASP A 610 13.96 -47.12 -18.39
CA ASP A 610 13.53 -48.49 -18.10
C ASP A 610 13.63 -48.83 -16.60
N ASN A 611 14.69 -48.39 -15.92
CA ASN A 611 14.94 -48.75 -14.52
C ASN A 611 14.43 -47.73 -13.50
N THR A 612 14.47 -46.43 -13.80
CA THR A 612 14.07 -45.37 -12.85
C THR A 612 12.72 -44.74 -13.20
N GLY A 613 12.22 -44.94 -14.43
CA GLY A 613 11.04 -44.25 -14.95
C GLY A 613 11.26 -42.75 -15.16
N THR A 614 12.50 -42.25 -15.06
CA THR A 614 12.83 -40.83 -15.18
C THR A 614 13.75 -40.55 -16.35
N ASP A 615 13.44 -39.46 -17.07
CA ASP A 615 14.32 -38.92 -18.11
C ASP A 615 15.60 -38.36 -17.46
N TYR A 616 16.76 -38.50 -18.09
CA TYR A 616 18.04 -37.92 -17.63
C TYR A 616 17.90 -36.43 -17.31
N GLN A 617 17.12 -35.66 -18.08
CA GLN A 617 16.87 -34.25 -17.77
C GLN A 617 16.21 -34.09 -16.39
N ARG A 618 15.37 -35.05 -16.00
CA ARG A 618 14.60 -35.10 -14.75
C ARG A 618 15.31 -35.71 -13.55
N LEU A 619 16.48 -36.31 -13.77
CA LEU A 619 17.23 -37.00 -12.73
C LEU A 619 17.70 -36.07 -11.59
N PHE A 620 18.13 -34.86 -11.93
CA PHE A 620 18.58 -33.85 -10.98
C PHE A 620 17.55 -32.74 -10.77
N SER A 621 17.81 -31.89 -9.77
CA SER A 621 17.01 -30.72 -9.40
C SER A 621 16.51 -29.93 -10.62
N SER A 622 15.23 -29.56 -10.60
CA SER A 622 14.62 -28.73 -11.66
C SER A 622 15.33 -27.37 -11.81
N LYS A 623 16.00 -26.88 -10.75
CA LYS A 623 16.81 -25.66 -10.75
C LYS A 623 17.98 -25.71 -11.73
N ALA A 624 18.45 -26.91 -12.10
CA ALA A 624 19.54 -27.09 -13.05
C ALA A 624 19.11 -26.94 -14.53
N ARG A 625 17.81 -26.74 -14.78
CA ARG A 625 17.27 -26.49 -16.11
C ARG A 625 16.93 -25.01 -16.29
N LEU A 626 17.00 -24.56 -17.53
CA LEU A 626 16.60 -23.22 -17.89
C LEU A 626 15.12 -22.96 -17.57
N GLN A 627 14.87 -22.07 -16.61
CA GLN A 627 13.52 -21.68 -16.22
C GLN A 627 12.95 -20.65 -17.21
N PRO A 628 11.63 -20.65 -17.49
CA PRO A 628 11.01 -19.69 -18.40
C PRO A 628 11.27 -18.23 -18.02
N ILE A 629 11.21 -17.91 -16.73
CA ILE A 629 11.47 -16.55 -16.23
C ILE A 629 12.93 -16.11 -16.42
N THR A 630 13.88 -17.03 -16.25
CA THR A 630 15.30 -16.80 -16.51
C THR A 630 15.56 -16.61 -17.99
N ASN A 631 14.94 -17.43 -18.85
CA ASN A 631 15.03 -17.28 -20.30
C ASN A 631 14.50 -15.92 -20.77
N TRP A 632 13.37 -15.47 -20.22
CA TRP A 632 12.83 -14.15 -20.50
C TRP A 632 13.77 -13.03 -20.03
N ALA A 633 14.42 -13.19 -18.86
CA ALA A 633 15.40 -12.23 -18.37
C ALA A 633 16.61 -12.08 -19.31
N TYR A 634 17.04 -13.15 -19.99
CA TYR A 634 18.12 -13.05 -20.99
C TYR A 634 17.78 -12.13 -22.16
N LEU A 635 16.51 -12.06 -22.58
CA LEU A 635 16.05 -11.12 -23.62
C LEU A 635 16.29 -9.66 -23.20
N LEU A 636 16.33 -9.41 -21.89
CA LEU A 636 16.62 -8.11 -21.28
C LEU A 636 18.11 -7.91 -20.96
N LYS A 637 18.98 -8.86 -21.35
CA LYS A 637 20.40 -8.95 -20.97
C LYS A 637 20.61 -9.04 -19.46
N GLN A 638 19.70 -9.72 -18.75
CA GLN A 638 19.70 -9.90 -17.31
C GLN A 638 19.89 -11.37 -16.92
N TRP A 639 20.55 -11.62 -15.80
CA TRP A 639 20.83 -12.97 -15.27
C TRP A 639 19.90 -13.36 -14.11
N TRP A 640 18.67 -12.86 -14.12
CA TRP A 640 17.73 -13.03 -13.03
C TRP A 640 17.35 -14.49 -12.80
N PHE A 641 17.36 -14.91 -11.53
CA PHE A 641 17.07 -16.28 -11.10
C PHE A 641 18.01 -17.34 -11.69
N HIS A 642 19.12 -16.95 -12.34
CA HIS A 642 20.09 -17.90 -12.85
C HIS A 642 20.90 -18.53 -11.70
N PRO A 643 20.98 -19.86 -11.58
CA PRO A 643 21.72 -20.52 -10.52
C PRO A 643 23.20 -20.13 -10.46
N LEU A 644 23.71 -19.92 -9.25
CA LEU A 644 25.10 -19.57 -8.99
C LEU A 644 25.96 -20.81 -8.73
N ILE A 645 27.25 -20.65 -8.99
CA ILE A 645 28.27 -21.53 -8.43
C ILE A 645 28.52 -21.08 -6.97
N ASP A 646 28.17 -21.92 -6.00
CA ASP A 646 28.26 -21.63 -4.56
C ASP A 646 29.70 -21.71 -4.05
N PHE A 647 30.53 -20.72 -4.41
CA PHE A 647 31.88 -20.54 -3.87
C PHE A 647 31.91 -20.19 -2.38
N SER A 648 30.75 -20.04 -1.72
CA SER A 648 30.72 -19.94 -0.26
C SER A 648 31.06 -21.27 0.42
N ILE A 649 31.04 -22.39 -0.31
CA ILE A 649 31.52 -23.68 0.17
C ILE A 649 33.05 -23.75 -0.02
N PRO A 650 33.83 -24.12 1.00
CA PRO A 650 35.29 -24.22 0.87
C PRO A 650 35.71 -25.35 -0.09
N PRO A 651 36.78 -25.17 -0.88
CA PRO A 651 37.27 -26.15 -1.86
C PRO A 651 37.41 -27.58 -1.35
N LYS A 652 37.95 -27.74 -0.13
CA LYS A 652 38.18 -29.05 0.51
C LYS A 652 36.91 -29.87 0.77
N GLN A 653 35.73 -29.24 0.74
CA GLN A 653 34.44 -29.92 0.84
C GLN A 653 33.89 -30.32 -0.54
N VAL A 654 34.44 -29.75 -1.62
CA VAL A 654 33.96 -29.93 -2.99
C VAL A 654 34.80 -30.97 -3.73
N TYR A 655 36.12 -30.85 -3.64
CA TYR A 655 37.05 -31.78 -4.29
C TYR A 655 38.31 -32.00 -3.44
N GLN A 656 38.94 -33.15 -3.66
CA GLN A 656 40.34 -33.37 -3.29
C GLN A 656 41.20 -33.07 -4.52
N SER A 657 42.17 -32.16 -4.41
CA SER A 657 43.09 -31.84 -5.50
C SER A 657 44.40 -32.61 -5.37
N LEU A 658 44.90 -33.17 -6.46
CA LEU A 658 46.21 -33.80 -6.55
C LEU A 658 46.94 -33.30 -7.81
N PRO A 659 48.10 -32.62 -7.68
CA PRO A 659 48.95 -32.33 -8.82
C PRO A 659 49.36 -33.63 -9.55
N ALA A 660 49.29 -33.64 -10.88
CA ALA A 660 49.50 -34.86 -11.67
C ALA A 660 50.88 -35.50 -11.42
N TRP A 661 51.93 -34.71 -11.14
CA TRP A 661 53.26 -35.26 -10.80
C TRP A 661 53.29 -36.05 -9.48
N GLN A 662 52.39 -35.75 -8.53
CA GLN A 662 52.31 -36.50 -7.26
C GLN A 662 51.67 -37.87 -7.43
N LEU A 663 50.86 -38.05 -8.49
CA LEU A 663 50.25 -39.34 -8.82
C LEU A 663 51.32 -40.43 -9.06
N PHE A 664 52.50 -40.03 -9.56
CA PHE A 664 53.59 -40.96 -9.89
C PHE A 664 54.53 -41.25 -8.72
N GLU A 665 54.57 -40.40 -7.69
CA GLU A 665 55.58 -40.51 -6.62
C GLU A 665 55.08 -41.28 -5.38
N SER A 666 53.82 -41.09 -4.94
CA SER A 666 53.18 -41.88 -3.87
C SER A 666 51.69 -41.51 -3.72
N PRO A 667 50.78 -42.10 -4.51
CA PRO A 667 49.37 -41.70 -4.52
C PRO A 667 48.59 -42.17 -3.27
N GLU A 668 48.88 -43.36 -2.75
CA GLU A 668 48.12 -44.00 -1.65
C GLU A 668 48.31 -43.32 -0.29
N SER A 669 49.47 -42.71 -0.05
CA SER A 669 49.72 -41.93 1.19
C SER A 669 48.99 -40.59 1.21
N THR A 670 48.63 -40.08 0.02
CA THR A 670 48.04 -38.74 -0.16
C THR A 670 46.52 -38.82 -0.36
N LEU A 671 46.03 -39.90 -0.97
CA LEU A 671 44.61 -40.13 -1.26
C LEU A 671 43.92 -40.93 -0.15
N LYS A 672 42.82 -40.40 0.39
CA LYS A 672 41.93 -41.18 1.24
C LYS A 672 40.99 -41.99 0.34
N LEU A 673 41.46 -43.12 -0.15
CA LEU A 673 40.75 -44.03 -1.08
C LEU A 673 39.47 -44.68 -0.47
N SER A 674 39.01 -44.25 0.71
CA SER A 674 37.86 -44.80 1.41
C SER A 674 36.49 -44.38 0.82
N THR A 675 36.47 -43.55 -0.22
CA THR A 675 35.23 -43.04 -0.84
C THR A 675 35.26 -43.14 -2.35
N PRO A 676 34.11 -43.39 -3.01
CA PRO A 676 34.04 -43.37 -4.46
C PRO A 676 34.33 -41.97 -4.99
N PHE A 677 35.15 -41.89 -6.04
CA PHE A 677 35.53 -40.64 -6.69
C PHE A 677 35.07 -40.60 -8.14
N VAL A 678 34.60 -39.44 -8.58
CA VAL A 678 34.77 -39.03 -9.98
C VAL A 678 36.13 -38.38 -10.11
N VAL A 679 36.96 -38.90 -10.99
CA VAL A 679 38.25 -38.30 -11.29
C VAL A 679 38.08 -37.27 -12.41
N LEU A 680 38.64 -36.09 -12.24
CA LEU A 680 38.70 -35.05 -13.27
C LEU A 680 40.16 -34.69 -13.55
N ILE A 681 40.64 -35.00 -14.75
CA ILE A 681 41.96 -34.58 -15.23
C ILE A 681 41.81 -33.24 -15.94
N ALA A 682 42.45 -32.20 -15.43
CA ALA A 682 42.26 -30.84 -15.92
C ALA A 682 43.54 -29.98 -15.84
N PRO A 683 43.59 -28.84 -16.54
CA PRO A 683 44.66 -27.86 -16.38
C PRO A 683 44.77 -27.35 -14.93
N GLY A 684 46.00 -27.28 -14.43
CA GLY A 684 46.35 -26.86 -13.07
C GLY A 684 46.79 -25.40 -12.93
N GLY A 685 46.54 -24.58 -13.94
CA GLY A 685 46.87 -23.16 -13.93
C GLY A 685 48.20 -22.76 -14.58
N TYR A 686 48.76 -23.59 -15.47
CA TYR A 686 49.93 -23.20 -16.29
C TYR A 686 49.56 -22.16 -17.35
N GLY A 687 50.56 -21.41 -17.84
CA GLY A 687 50.33 -20.21 -18.65
C GLY A 687 49.67 -20.47 -20.01
N GLU A 688 50.03 -21.58 -20.66
CA GLU A 688 49.57 -21.93 -22.00
C GLU A 688 48.17 -22.56 -22.03
N ALA A 689 47.58 -22.85 -20.86
CA ALA A 689 46.29 -23.52 -20.74
C ALA A 689 45.17 -22.73 -21.44
N GLY A 690 44.56 -23.32 -22.47
CA GLY A 690 43.50 -22.69 -23.25
C GLY A 690 43.30 -23.31 -24.63
N ILE A 691 42.21 -22.94 -25.33
CA ILE A 691 41.85 -23.49 -26.65
C ILE A 691 42.20 -22.51 -27.77
N ALA A 692 41.80 -21.25 -27.63
CA ALA A 692 42.00 -20.17 -28.61
C ALA A 692 43.18 -19.25 -28.24
N THR A 693 43.32 -18.88 -26.98
CA THR A 693 44.40 -18.02 -26.47
C THR A 693 45.10 -18.65 -25.27
N GLU A 694 46.36 -18.27 -25.02
CA GLU A 694 47.06 -18.65 -23.79
C GLU A 694 46.32 -18.09 -22.57
N GLY A 695 46.34 -18.85 -21.47
CA GLY A 695 45.65 -18.51 -20.23
C GLY A 695 44.12 -18.45 -20.32
N GLN A 696 43.50 -18.90 -21.42
CA GLN A 696 42.04 -18.86 -21.57
C GLN A 696 41.33 -19.69 -20.49
N ASP A 697 41.96 -20.76 -20.00
CA ASP A 697 41.41 -21.60 -18.93
C ASP A 697 41.67 -21.06 -17.50
N ASN A 698 42.37 -19.93 -17.39
CA ASN A 698 42.71 -19.30 -16.11
C ASN A 698 41.78 -18.11 -15.82
N PHE A 699 40.81 -18.32 -14.94
CA PHE A 699 39.81 -17.32 -14.57
C PHE A 699 40.26 -16.45 -13.38
N PRO A 700 39.71 -15.23 -13.22
CA PRO A 700 39.96 -14.42 -12.04
C PRO A 700 39.36 -15.09 -10.81
N LEU A 701 40.13 -15.12 -9.72
CA LEU A 701 39.73 -15.79 -8.49
C LEU A 701 38.56 -15.07 -7.79
N PRO A 702 37.40 -15.73 -7.60
CA PRO A 702 36.27 -15.17 -6.87
C PRO A 702 36.64 -14.80 -5.43
N MET A 703 36.14 -13.66 -4.93
CA MET A 703 36.46 -13.19 -3.57
C MET A 703 36.23 -14.23 -2.46
N ALA A 704 35.19 -15.06 -2.57
CA ALA A 704 34.89 -16.10 -1.59
C ALA A 704 35.96 -17.21 -1.55
N LEU A 705 36.50 -17.61 -2.71
CA LEU A 705 37.60 -18.59 -2.76
C LEU A 705 38.90 -17.99 -2.24
N ASN A 706 39.19 -16.73 -2.58
CA ASN A 706 40.33 -16.02 -2.02
C ASN A 706 40.27 -15.96 -0.48
N TYR A 707 39.07 -15.76 0.07
CA TYR A 707 38.87 -15.88 1.52
C TYR A 707 39.24 -17.28 2.03
N TRP A 708 38.73 -18.36 1.43
CA TRP A 708 39.08 -19.71 1.87
C TRP A 708 40.57 -20.04 1.76
N TYR A 709 41.22 -19.68 0.66
CA TYR A 709 42.67 -19.83 0.48
C TYR A 709 43.48 -19.06 1.55
N SER A 710 42.97 -17.90 1.98
CA SER A 710 43.59 -17.14 3.09
C SER A 710 43.50 -17.84 4.45
N GLN A 711 42.56 -18.77 4.62
CA GLN A 711 42.36 -19.54 5.86
C GLN A 711 43.13 -20.87 5.85
N GLU A 712 43.79 -21.25 4.75
CA GLU A 712 44.58 -22.48 4.68
C GLU A 712 45.92 -22.34 5.42
N THR A 713 46.42 -23.46 5.94
CA THR A 713 47.74 -23.54 6.59
C THR A 713 48.58 -24.61 5.88
N PRO A 714 49.67 -24.23 5.18
CA PRO A 714 50.10 -22.87 4.89
C PRO A 714 49.13 -22.13 3.97
N ARG A 715 49.19 -20.78 4.01
CA ARG A 715 48.32 -19.92 3.20
C ARG A 715 48.53 -20.18 1.71
N ASN A 716 47.44 -20.34 0.97
CA ASN A 716 47.48 -20.51 -0.47
C ASN A 716 47.46 -19.13 -1.16
N TYR A 717 48.45 -18.88 -2.01
CA TYR A 717 48.68 -17.60 -2.71
C TYR A 717 48.28 -17.63 -4.19
N ARG A 718 47.55 -18.66 -4.63
CA ARG A 718 47.07 -18.77 -6.01
C ARG A 718 46.15 -17.59 -6.34
N GLN A 719 46.36 -16.99 -7.52
CA GLN A 719 45.61 -15.80 -7.98
C GLN A 719 44.61 -16.10 -9.10
N VAL A 720 44.68 -17.29 -9.69
CA VAL A 720 43.82 -17.74 -10.79
C VAL A 720 42.99 -18.94 -10.36
N LEU A 721 41.81 -19.07 -10.94
CA LEU A 721 40.95 -20.24 -10.80
C LEU A 721 40.98 -21.03 -12.12
N PRO A 722 41.59 -22.22 -12.16
CA PRO A 722 41.57 -23.07 -13.35
C PRO A 722 40.14 -23.54 -13.69
N GLY A 723 39.83 -23.74 -14.97
CA GLY A 723 38.52 -24.20 -15.44
C GLY A 723 38.09 -25.53 -14.82
N GLY A 724 39.03 -26.44 -14.63
CA GLY A 724 38.79 -27.72 -13.95
C GLY A 724 38.25 -27.59 -12.52
N GLU A 725 38.65 -26.56 -11.77
CA GLU A 725 38.09 -26.29 -10.44
C GLU A 725 36.65 -25.77 -10.54
N VAL A 726 36.33 -24.97 -11.57
CA VAL A 726 34.95 -24.53 -11.85
C VAL A 726 34.07 -25.73 -12.19
N HIS A 727 34.55 -26.64 -13.02
CA HIS A 727 33.86 -27.89 -13.36
C HIS A 727 33.66 -28.79 -12.14
N ALA A 728 34.67 -28.92 -11.26
CA ALA A 728 34.52 -29.65 -10.01
C ALA A 728 33.42 -29.06 -9.11
N TYR A 729 33.37 -27.73 -8.95
CA TYR A 729 32.28 -27.07 -8.24
C TYR A 729 30.93 -27.39 -8.89
N MET A 730 30.77 -27.22 -10.21
CA MET A 730 29.51 -27.52 -10.88
C MET A 730 29.09 -28.98 -10.73
N THR A 731 30.00 -29.95 -10.89
CA THR A 731 29.73 -31.38 -10.69
C THR A 731 29.27 -31.66 -9.28
N HIS A 732 29.93 -31.07 -8.28
CA HIS A 732 29.51 -31.18 -6.88
C HIS A 732 28.09 -30.64 -6.68
N HIS A 733 27.73 -29.52 -7.31
CA HIS A 733 26.38 -28.96 -7.19
C HIS A 733 25.30 -29.87 -7.79
N PHE A 734 25.59 -30.52 -8.92
CA PHE A 734 24.72 -31.54 -9.48
C PHE A 734 24.58 -32.74 -8.54
N ILE A 735 25.69 -33.31 -8.05
CA ILE A 735 25.69 -34.46 -7.13
C ILE A 735 24.90 -34.14 -5.84
N GLN A 736 25.14 -32.97 -5.25
CA GLN A 736 24.46 -32.55 -4.01
C GLN A 736 23.06 -31.95 -4.26
N GLN A 737 22.65 -31.83 -5.52
CA GLN A 737 21.41 -31.17 -5.97
C GLN A 737 21.18 -29.76 -5.41
N ARG A 738 22.27 -29.06 -5.05
CA ARG A 738 22.24 -27.76 -4.39
C ARG A 738 22.47 -26.64 -5.40
N PHE A 739 21.45 -25.82 -5.64
CA PHE A 739 21.52 -24.70 -6.59
C PHE A 739 21.02 -23.41 -5.95
N VAL A 740 21.94 -22.47 -5.71
CA VAL A 740 21.62 -21.18 -5.12
C VAL A 740 21.02 -20.25 -6.18
N ILE A 741 19.79 -19.80 -5.95
CA ILE A 741 19.06 -18.91 -6.86
C ILE A 741 19.11 -17.47 -6.35
N PRO A 742 19.67 -16.51 -7.11
CA PRO A 742 19.66 -15.10 -6.75
C PRO A 742 18.32 -14.46 -7.10
N ILE A 743 17.72 -13.75 -6.13
CA ILE A 743 16.55 -12.92 -6.39
C ILE A 743 17.00 -11.56 -6.94
N PRO A 744 16.37 -11.02 -8.00
CA PRO A 744 16.75 -9.74 -8.58
C PRO A 744 16.61 -8.56 -7.59
N ASP A 745 17.61 -7.68 -7.57
CA ASP A 745 17.58 -6.44 -6.76
C ASP A 745 16.32 -5.62 -7.01
N LEU A 746 15.88 -5.48 -8.27
CA LEU A 746 14.69 -4.71 -8.64
C LEU A 746 13.43 -5.13 -7.89
N LEU A 747 13.22 -6.44 -7.74
CA LEU A 747 12.03 -6.97 -7.07
C LEU A 747 12.04 -6.58 -5.59
N LEU A 748 13.19 -6.73 -4.93
CA LEU A 748 13.33 -6.38 -3.52
C LEU A 748 13.35 -4.86 -3.30
N ILE A 749 13.85 -4.05 -4.25
CA ILE A 749 13.76 -2.59 -4.20
C ILE A 749 12.29 -2.14 -4.21
N LEU A 750 11.45 -2.72 -5.08
CA LEU A 750 10.02 -2.40 -5.15
C LEU A 750 9.30 -2.76 -3.84
N ILE A 751 9.60 -3.95 -3.29
CA ILE A 751 9.06 -4.38 -2.00
C ILE A 751 9.53 -3.44 -0.87
N ALA A 752 10.82 -3.08 -0.87
CA ALA A 752 11.39 -2.16 0.12
C ALA A 752 10.80 -0.75 0.02
N ALA A 753 10.45 -0.27 -1.17
CA ALA A 753 9.76 1.00 -1.36
C ALA A 753 8.36 0.99 -0.74
N LEU A 754 7.62 -0.12 -0.86
CA LEU A 754 6.31 -0.29 -0.21
C LEU A 754 6.43 -0.29 1.32
N PHE A 755 7.38 -1.05 1.87
CA PHE A 755 7.64 -1.05 3.31
C PHE A 755 8.16 0.30 3.81
N GLY A 756 9.00 0.97 3.02
CA GLY A 756 9.49 2.32 3.28
C GLY A 756 8.32 3.31 3.39
N LYS A 757 7.37 3.24 2.45
CA LYS A 757 6.14 4.06 2.50
C LYS A 757 5.28 3.75 3.72
N GLY A 758 5.12 2.48 4.08
CA GLY A 758 4.43 2.08 5.30
C GLY A 758 5.09 2.68 6.56
N ALA A 759 6.42 2.60 6.64
CA ALA A 759 7.20 3.17 7.73
C ALA A 759 7.06 4.70 7.82
N THR A 760 7.12 5.42 6.69
CA THR A 760 6.95 6.88 6.67
C THR A 760 5.55 7.31 7.13
N LEU A 761 4.51 6.58 6.72
CA LEU A 761 3.14 6.85 7.15
C LEU A 761 2.94 6.59 8.65
N SER A 762 3.58 5.54 9.20
CA SER A 762 3.58 5.25 10.64
C SER A 762 4.32 6.31 11.46
N LEU A 763 5.47 6.80 10.97
CA LEU A 763 6.21 7.89 11.61
C LEU A 763 5.46 9.24 11.58
N ALA A 764 4.52 9.41 10.63
CA ALA A 764 3.75 10.64 10.51
C ALA A 764 2.68 10.78 11.62
N THR A 765 2.14 9.67 12.14
CA THR A 765 1.07 9.66 13.15
C THR A 765 1.57 9.79 14.59
N VAL A 766 2.83 9.43 14.87
CA VAL A 766 3.38 9.41 16.24
C VAL A 766 4.39 10.55 16.46
N ARG A 767 3.94 11.68 17.05
CA ARG A 767 4.79 12.87 17.28
C ARG A 767 5.83 12.73 18.41
N PRO A 768 5.56 12.12 19.58
CA PRO A 768 6.54 12.14 20.69
C PRO A 768 7.51 10.93 20.74
N GLN A 769 7.40 9.91 19.85
CA GLN A 769 8.17 8.65 19.98
C GLN A 769 9.02 8.27 18.76
N LYS A 770 9.30 9.20 17.85
CA LYS A 770 9.96 8.89 16.56
C LYS A 770 11.29 8.15 16.68
N ILE A 771 12.12 8.48 17.67
CA ILE A 771 13.43 7.83 17.86
C ILE A 771 13.27 6.33 18.15
N LYS A 772 12.27 5.94 18.95
CA LYS A 772 12.01 4.52 19.25
C LYS A 772 11.65 3.73 17.98
N TYR A 773 10.83 4.30 17.10
CA TYR A 773 10.48 3.67 15.83
C TYR A 773 11.68 3.56 14.88
N ILE A 774 12.56 4.57 14.85
CA ILE A 774 13.80 4.50 14.06
C ILE A 774 14.68 3.36 14.55
N LEU A 775 14.89 3.22 15.86
CA LEU A 775 15.65 2.10 16.44
C LEU A 775 15.04 0.74 16.09
N VAL A 776 13.71 0.63 16.12
CA VAL A 776 13.01 -0.58 15.66
C VAL A 776 13.30 -0.86 14.18
N PHE A 777 13.25 0.14 13.31
CA PHE A 777 13.55 -0.03 11.89
C PHE A 777 15.02 -0.40 11.61
N VAL A 778 15.97 0.13 12.40
CA VAL A 778 17.38 -0.32 12.37
C VAL A 778 17.46 -1.80 12.74
N GLY A 779 16.81 -2.20 13.84
CA GLY A 779 16.74 -3.60 14.26
C GLY A 779 16.15 -4.51 13.18
N LEU A 780 15.02 -4.12 12.57
CA LEU A 780 14.38 -4.88 11.50
C LEU A 780 15.26 -5.00 10.25
N THR A 781 15.99 -3.94 9.88
CA THR A 781 16.95 -3.98 8.76
C THR A 781 18.10 -4.95 9.06
N GLY A 782 18.62 -4.94 10.29
CA GLY A 782 19.65 -5.89 10.74
C GLY A 782 19.17 -7.34 10.73
N ILE A 783 17.96 -7.59 11.24
CA ILE A 783 17.31 -8.91 11.21
C ILE A 783 17.13 -9.38 9.76
N TYR A 784 16.66 -8.52 8.86
CA TYR A 784 16.56 -8.84 7.44
C TYR A 784 17.91 -9.26 6.85
N GLY A 785 18.98 -8.54 7.21
CA GLY A 785 20.34 -8.89 6.84
C GLY A 785 20.71 -10.31 7.28
N LEU A 786 20.55 -10.64 8.55
CA LEU A 786 20.84 -11.97 9.11
C LEU A 786 19.99 -13.07 8.47
N VAL A 787 18.68 -12.83 8.32
CA VAL A 787 17.76 -13.76 7.65
C VAL A 787 18.20 -14.00 6.21
N SER A 788 18.63 -12.97 5.47
CA SER A 788 19.15 -13.12 4.11
C SER A 788 20.35 -14.07 4.05
N VAL A 789 21.31 -13.96 4.98
CA VAL A 789 22.49 -14.85 5.00
C VAL A 789 22.14 -16.28 5.41
N GLN A 790 21.16 -16.45 6.29
CA GLN A 790 20.72 -17.78 6.72
C GLN A 790 19.88 -18.49 5.65
N VAL A 791 18.97 -17.77 4.99
CA VAL A 791 18.12 -18.31 3.90
C VAL A 791 18.97 -18.78 2.70
N TYR A 792 20.13 -18.16 2.47
CA TYR A 792 21.09 -18.68 1.49
C TYR A 792 21.51 -20.13 1.80
N ILE A 793 21.74 -20.45 3.08
CA ILE A 793 22.20 -21.77 3.50
C ILE A 793 21.05 -22.78 3.43
N THR A 794 19.92 -22.46 4.06
CA THR A 794 18.79 -23.39 4.27
C THR A 794 17.83 -23.45 3.10
N GLY A 795 17.60 -22.34 2.41
CA GLY A 795 16.65 -22.21 1.31
C GLY A 795 17.29 -22.14 -0.07
N GLU A 796 18.62 -22.07 -0.16
CA GLU A 796 19.37 -21.92 -1.42
C GLU A 796 18.91 -20.69 -2.21
N LEU A 797 18.58 -19.61 -1.49
CA LEU A 797 18.09 -18.36 -2.07
C LEU A 797 18.99 -17.21 -1.62
N LEU A 798 19.55 -16.48 -2.57
CA LEU A 798 20.30 -15.25 -2.29
C LEU A 798 19.35 -14.06 -2.37
N LEU A 799 19.06 -13.46 -1.21
CA LEU A 799 18.29 -12.22 -1.12
C LEU A 799 19.24 -11.00 -1.14
N PRO A 800 19.09 -10.07 -2.09
CA PRO A 800 19.89 -8.85 -2.12
C PRO A 800 19.53 -7.95 -0.94
N TRP A 801 20.53 -7.28 -0.37
CA TRP A 801 20.34 -6.52 0.86
C TRP A 801 20.77 -5.07 0.84
N VAL A 802 21.69 -4.68 -0.05
CA VAL A 802 22.26 -3.32 -0.05
C VAL A 802 21.26 -2.34 -0.66
N LEU A 803 20.87 -2.55 -1.92
CA LEU A 803 19.96 -1.64 -2.62
C LEU A 803 18.54 -1.63 -2.02
N PRO A 804 17.95 -2.77 -1.60
CA PRO A 804 16.65 -2.76 -0.92
C PRO A 804 16.68 -2.02 0.43
N ALA A 805 17.70 -2.24 1.26
CA ALA A 805 17.83 -1.49 2.52
C ALA A 805 18.01 0.01 2.26
N LEU A 806 18.83 0.38 1.27
CA LEU A 806 19.00 1.77 0.86
C LEU A 806 17.67 2.41 0.45
N MET A 807 16.85 1.73 -0.36
CA MET A 807 15.54 2.22 -0.78
C MET A 807 14.61 2.47 0.41
N PHE A 808 14.52 1.51 1.33
CA PHE A 808 13.72 1.62 2.54
C PHE A 808 14.12 2.86 3.37
N TRP A 809 15.42 3.04 3.59
CA TRP A 809 15.95 4.18 4.35
C TRP A 809 15.82 5.52 3.63
N MET A 810 15.91 5.55 2.30
CA MET A 810 15.69 6.77 1.51
C MET A 810 14.27 7.34 1.71
N TYR A 811 13.23 6.49 1.75
CA TYR A 811 11.86 6.94 2.01
C TYR A 811 11.73 7.61 3.39
N ILE A 812 12.31 6.96 4.41
CA ILE A 812 12.34 7.49 5.78
C ILE A 812 13.06 8.83 5.80
N PHE A 813 14.25 8.93 5.20
CA PHE A 813 15.06 10.15 5.16
C PHE A 813 14.36 11.31 4.44
N LEU A 814 13.77 11.08 3.27
CA LEU A 814 13.05 12.10 2.49
C LEU A 814 11.91 12.75 3.30
N THR A 815 11.26 11.98 4.17
CA THR A 815 10.20 12.49 5.05
C THR A 815 10.71 13.47 6.11
N PHE A 816 11.96 13.31 6.58
CA PHE A 816 12.56 14.23 7.55
C PHE A 816 13.04 15.53 6.91
N VAL A 817 13.59 15.46 5.69
CA VAL A 817 14.07 16.63 4.96
C VAL A 817 12.92 17.59 4.63
N GLU A 818 11.74 17.08 4.25
CA GLU A 818 10.58 17.92 3.93
C GLU A 818 10.02 18.72 5.11
N ARG A 819 10.22 18.26 6.35
CA ARG A 819 9.74 18.98 7.54
C ARG A 819 10.67 20.11 7.99
N LYS A 820 11.93 20.13 7.55
CA LYS A 820 12.91 21.16 7.95
C LYS A 820 12.84 22.45 7.11
N PHE A 821 12.21 22.41 5.94
CA PHE A 821 12.11 23.56 5.03
C PHE A 821 10.85 24.41 5.21
N TYR A 822 9.94 24.02 6.11
CA TYR A 822 8.69 24.74 6.43
C TYR A 822 8.58 25.06 7.93
N GLY A 823 9.70 25.04 8.66
CA GLY A 823 9.77 25.33 10.09
C GLY A 823 10.34 26.72 10.35
#